data_AF-A0AAV8RTI1-F1
#
_entry.id   AF-A0AAV8RTI1-F1
#
_cell.length_a   1.000
_cell.length_b   1.000
_cell.length_c   1.000
_cell.angle_alpha   90.00
_cell.angle_beta   90.00
_cell.angle_gamma   90.00
#
_symmetry.space_group_name_H-M   'P 1'
#
loop_
_entity.id
_entity.type
_entity.pdbx_description
1 polymer ?
#
loop_
_entity_poly.entity_id
_entity_poly.type
_entity_poly.pdbx_seq_one_letter_code
_entity_poly.pdbx_strand_id
1 'polypeptide(L)'
;MPRITEASKPLASDETPRPQEQGKRGFSEVSALEHVKYLTKLGPHPVGSDALELAVQYVFAAAEKIQKTAHWEVDVQVDLFRAETAANHLSKGLFKGKTLVYSDLKHVVLRVLPKYLPEAEDNVILISSHVDTVFSSQGAGDCSSCVAVMLELARGMSQWAHGFKNGVIFLFNTGEEEGLNGAHSFITQHPWRSTIRFVVDLEAMGIGGKSSVFQGGSVPWAIETYAKVSKYPSGLVISQDLFHSGAIQSATDFQVYEEVGGLSGLDFAYTDATAIYHTKNDKLKLLKPGSLQHLGENMLAFLIQSAMSTNLQNEMEVKKDGIVQSQSIFFDILGTYMVVYPQRLATMLHNSHFAHVDFFSKLINNVLGALTGQHLGFLCISRYLRCTFSKRAPTVASNTLENLIKLETERWLFKAGFIQWLLLLIIGNYYKVGSSFVALVWLVSPAFAYGLMEATLTPSRSPRQLKIVTLIFGLAMPILFSSGMVIRLVGILVGTIVRSERNPGSRPEWLGNVIVAVFVSAIVCLMLVYLLSYIHLSGAKGPMIVSMLMLLALALAAVSRGVVPAFTEDISRAVNVVHVVETKGNSENQDASSFISLFSLTPGKLTEEVKSLKDEEFTCGWNKTIDFVSFTVKYGCWSSKDSGSGWSKSDIPIVHVEHDSIASGARNTGIFIDTKISKRWSLAINREEIRDFTFEVDSEELVPLGDKSEVDGWHFIQFSGGKNSPTKFHLNLFWSSNMTHQSQKSYESGASPLLLKLRTDVNKNTPVVESVLEKLPPWCSLFGKSTSPYPLAFLTTLPVQF
;
A
#
# COMPACT_ATOMS: atom_id res chain seq x y z
N MET A 1 8.17 5.01 -36.12
CA MET A 1 9.34 5.12 -35.21
C MET A 1 8.82 5.40 -33.81
N PRO A 2 9.19 4.62 -32.79
CA PRO A 2 8.87 4.98 -31.42
C PRO A 2 9.68 6.23 -31.01
N ARG A 3 9.03 7.23 -30.42
CA ARG A 3 9.72 8.37 -29.81
C ARG A 3 10.34 7.90 -28.50
N ILE A 4 11.62 7.53 -28.53
CA ILE A 4 12.45 7.49 -27.33
C ILE A 4 12.76 8.97 -27.03
N THR A 5 12.08 9.55 -26.04
CA THR A 5 12.39 10.91 -25.59
C THR A 5 13.64 10.88 -24.71
N GLU A 6 14.82 11.03 -25.31
CA GLU A 6 16.04 11.38 -24.58
C GLU A 6 16.07 12.88 -24.34
N ALA A 7 15.96 13.30 -23.08
CA ALA A 7 16.21 14.67 -22.64
C ALA A 7 17.48 14.68 -21.78
N SER A 8 18.58 15.20 -22.33
CA SER A 8 19.88 15.28 -21.65
C SER A 8 19.90 16.38 -20.58
N LYS A 9 20.13 16.02 -19.30
CA LYS A 9 20.49 16.94 -18.18
C LYS A 9 21.39 16.23 -17.15
N PRO A 10 22.18 16.98 -16.35
CA PRO A 10 23.36 16.44 -15.66
C PRO A 10 23.02 15.52 -14.48
N LEU A 11 23.92 14.57 -14.18
CA LEU A 11 23.81 13.55 -13.14
C LEU A 11 23.35 14.16 -11.79
N ALA A 12 22.15 13.81 -11.34
CA ALA A 12 21.75 13.90 -9.95
C ALA A 12 22.09 12.56 -9.26
N SER A 13 22.69 12.62 -8.07
CA SER A 13 22.92 11.46 -7.19
C SER A 13 21.59 10.86 -6.71
N ASP A 14 21.62 9.66 -6.14
CA ASP A 14 20.45 8.96 -5.56
C ASP A 14 19.83 9.67 -4.33
N GLU A 15 20.26 10.89 -4.02
CA GLU A 15 19.81 11.69 -2.88
C GLU A 15 18.57 12.53 -3.22
N THR A 16 17.74 12.80 -2.22
CA THR A 16 16.66 13.80 -2.33
C THR A 16 17.26 15.18 -2.64
N PRO A 17 16.60 16.01 -3.46
CA PRO A 17 17.10 17.36 -3.76
C PRO A 17 17.21 18.18 -2.48
N ARG A 18 18.11 19.17 -2.45
CA ARG A 18 18.23 20.07 -1.30
C ARG A 18 16.98 20.98 -1.19
N PRO A 19 16.50 21.27 0.04
CA PRO A 19 15.44 22.26 0.25
C PRO A 19 15.78 23.59 -0.39
N GLN A 20 14.81 24.21 -1.07
CA GLN A 20 15.02 25.49 -1.76
C GLN A 20 13.92 26.50 -1.40
N GLU A 21 14.33 27.77 -1.36
CA GLU A 21 13.43 28.90 -1.51
C GLU A 21 13.32 29.25 -2.99
N GLN A 22 12.10 29.44 -3.48
CA GLN A 22 11.86 29.89 -4.85
C GLN A 22 10.96 31.12 -4.85
N GLY A 23 11.02 31.89 -5.93
CA GLY A 23 10.14 33.05 -6.12
C GLY A 23 8.67 32.64 -6.28
N LYS A 24 7.79 33.63 -6.50
CA LYS A 24 6.33 33.44 -6.55
C LYS A 24 5.83 32.32 -7.49
N ARG A 25 6.60 31.97 -8.52
CA ARG A 25 6.22 31.01 -9.56
C ARG A 25 6.83 29.61 -9.39
N GLY A 26 7.75 29.42 -8.46
CA GLY A 26 8.40 28.14 -8.19
C GLY A 26 7.84 27.45 -6.95
N PHE A 27 8.20 26.19 -6.75
CA PHE A 27 7.88 25.44 -5.53
C PHE A 27 8.96 25.66 -4.47
N SER A 28 8.57 26.01 -3.24
CA SER A 28 9.47 26.19 -2.11
C SER A 28 9.19 25.19 -0.98
N GLU A 29 10.12 24.27 -0.74
CA GLU A 29 10.06 23.39 0.44
C GLU A 29 10.04 24.17 1.75
N VAL A 30 10.77 25.29 1.86
CA VAL A 30 10.77 26.11 3.08
C VAL A 30 9.37 26.63 3.41
N SER A 31 8.64 27.11 2.39
CA SER A 31 7.25 27.58 2.57
C SER A 31 6.29 26.44 2.90
N ALA A 32 6.41 25.32 2.18
CA ALA A 32 5.61 24.13 2.44
C ALA A 32 5.86 23.57 3.85
N LEU A 33 7.11 23.57 4.33
CA LEU A 33 7.46 23.05 5.65
C LEU A 33 6.79 23.82 6.80
N GLU A 34 6.47 25.11 6.62
CA GLU A 34 5.69 25.86 7.62
C GLU A 34 4.26 25.34 7.76
N HIS A 35 3.65 24.83 6.68
CA HIS A 35 2.35 24.15 6.74
C HIS A 35 2.46 22.83 7.51
N VAL A 36 3.50 22.01 7.24
CA VAL A 36 3.73 20.76 7.97
C VAL A 36 3.93 21.02 9.46
N LYS A 37 4.74 22.02 9.80
CA LYS A 37 4.98 22.42 11.20
C LYS A 37 3.68 22.82 11.91
N TYR A 38 2.80 23.55 11.23
CA TYR A 38 1.53 23.93 11.83
C TYR A 38 0.63 22.72 12.08
N LEU A 39 0.41 21.89 11.04
CA LEU A 39 -0.48 20.72 11.12
C LEU A 39 0.01 19.71 12.17
N THR A 40 1.30 19.37 12.15
CA THR A 40 1.88 18.42 13.13
C THR A 40 1.87 18.96 14.56
N LYS A 41 1.93 20.28 14.77
CA LYS A 41 1.84 20.91 16.09
C LYS A 41 0.46 20.75 16.74
N LEU A 42 -0.60 20.56 15.94
CA LEU A 42 -1.93 20.28 16.47
C LEU A 42 -2.01 18.92 17.19
N GLY A 43 -1.04 18.03 16.96
CA GLY A 43 -1.08 16.65 17.40
C GLY A 43 -1.90 15.78 16.44
N PRO A 44 -2.23 14.53 16.82
CA PRO A 44 -3.13 13.69 16.04
C PRO A 44 -4.49 14.36 15.83
N HIS A 45 -4.97 14.36 14.59
CA HIS A 45 -6.22 14.98 14.18
C HIS A 45 -7.08 14.01 13.36
N PRO A 46 -7.54 12.89 13.97
CA PRO A 46 -8.48 11.97 13.32
C PRO A 46 -9.86 12.60 13.15
N VAL A 47 -10.68 11.96 12.32
CA VAL A 47 -12.09 12.35 12.09
C VAL A 47 -12.84 12.51 13.42
N GLY A 48 -13.61 13.61 13.52
CA GLY A 48 -14.39 13.95 14.72
C GLY A 48 -13.61 14.66 15.84
N SER A 49 -12.29 14.85 15.70
CA SER A 49 -11.47 15.57 16.70
C SER A 49 -11.54 17.09 16.54
N ASP A 50 -11.35 17.82 17.64
CA ASP A 50 -11.20 19.29 17.61
C ASP A 50 -9.95 19.74 16.84
N ALA A 51 -8.89 18.92 16.87
CA ALA A 51 -7.67 19.20 16.15
C ALA A 51 -7.89 19.17 14.63
N LEU A 52 -8.75 18.28 14.11
CA LEU A 52 -9.10 18.25 12.69
C LEU A 52 -9.86 19.51 12.26
N GLU A 53 -10.77 20.02 13.08
CA GLU A 53 -11.47 21.28 12.80
C GLU A 53 -10.49 22.45 12.68
N LEU A 54 -9.48 22.52 13.57
CA LEU A 54 -8.42 23.53 13.50
C LEU A 54 -7.53 23.35 12.26
N ALA A 55 -7.23 22.10 11.87
CA ALA A 55 -6.47 21.78 10.67
C ALA A 55 -7.20 22.24 9.41
N VAL A 56 -8.49 21.88 9.27
CA VAL A 56 -9.34 22.30 8.15
C VAL A 56 -9.46 23.82 8.07
N GLN A 57 -9.67 24.50 9.20
CA GLN A 57 -9.71 25.98 9.24
C GLN A 57 -8.38 26.61 8.81
N TYR A 58 -7.25 26.03 9.20
CA TYR A 58 -5.94 26.50 8.76
C TYR A 58 -5.74 26.34 7.25
N VAL A 59 -6.08 25.17 6.70
CA VAL A 59 -5.99 24.89 5.26
C VAL A 59 -6.92 25.84 4.49
N PHE A 60 -8.13 26.06 4.98
CA PHE A 60 -9.09 27.01 4.39
C PHE A 60 -8.54 28.45 4.39
N ALA A 61 -7.99 28.92 5.52
CA ALA A 61 -7.38 30.24 5.60
C ALA A 61 -6.15 30.40 4.67
N ALA A 62 -5.35 29.34 4.51
CA ALA A 62 -4.25 29.32 3.55
C ALA A 62 -4.76 29.37 2.10
N ALA A 63 -5.82 28.63 1.78
CA ALA A 63 -6.50 28.66 0.48
C ALA A 63 -7.08 30.06 0.16
N GLU A 64 -7.76 30.71 1.11
CA GLU A 64 -8.25 32.09 0.94
C GLU A 64 -7.11 33.09 0.71
N LYS A 65 -5.97 32.90 1.39
CA LYS A 65 -4.79 33.74 1.18
C LYS A 65 -4.24 33.57 -0.24
N ILE A 66 -4.23 32.35 -0.77
CA ILE A 66 -3.84 32.08 -2.16
C ILE A 66 -4.81 32.77 -3.12
N GLN A 67 -6.13 32.67 -2.89
CA GLN A 67 -7.14 33.38 -3.67
C GLN A 67 -6.90 34.90 -3.70
N LYS A 68 -6.66 35.52 -2.54
CA LYS A 68 -6.43 36.98 -2.43
C LYS A 68 -5.13 37.44 -3.08
N THR A 69 -4.16 36.55 -3.27
CA THR A 69 -2.82 36.87 -3.80
C THR A 69 -2.59 36.33 -5.22
N ALA A 70 -3.61 35.73 -5.83
CA ALA A 70 -3.56 35.19 -7.18
C ALA A 70 -3.25 36.28 -8.22
N HIS A 71 -2.72 35.86 -9.37
CA HIS A 71 -2.51 36.76 -10.49
C HIS A 71 -3.86 37.30 -10.99
N TRP A 72 -3.92 38.57 -11.40
CA TRP A 72 -5.18 39.26 -11.72
C TRP A 72 -5.97 38.67 -12.91
N GLU A 73 -5.30 37.88 -13.76
CA GLU A 73 -5.88 37.12 -14.89
C GLU A 73 -6.27 35.67 -14.53
N VAL A 74 -6.11 35.28 -13.27
CA VAL A 74 -6.44 33.95 -12.77
C VAL A 74 -7.65 34.08 -11.86
N ASP A 75 -8.63 33.22 -12.06
CA ASP A 75 -9.74 33.05 -11.13
C ASP A 75 -9.42 31.92 -10.14
N VAL A 76 -9.51 32.21 -8.86
CA VAL A 76 -9.32 31.21 -7.79
C VAL A 76 -10.59 31.18 -6.97
N GLN A 77 -11.24 30.02 -6.93
CA GLN A 77 -12.45 29.78 -6.16
C GLN A 77 -12.09 28.87 -4.99
N VAL A 78 -12.61 29.16 -3.80
CA VAL A 78 -12.37 28.36 -2.60
C VAL A 78 -13.72 28.03 -1.98
N ASP A 79 -13.93 26.76 -1.67
CA ASP A 79 -15.12 26.27 -1.00
C ASP A 79 -14.75 25.46 0.25
N LEU A 80 -15.52 25.67 1.32
CA LEU A 80 -15.49 24.84 2.51
C LEU A 80 -16.65 23.86 2.40
N PHE A 81 -16.41 22.77 1.68
CA PHE A 81 -17.43 21.80 1.35
C PHE A 81 -17.76 20.92 2.56
N ARG A 82 -19.05 20.80 2.90
CA ARG A 82 -19.57 19.91 3.93
C ARG A 82 -20.35 18.78 3.28
N ALA A 83 -19.89 17.55 3.48
CA ALA A 83 -20.54 16.37 2.95
C ALA A 83 -21.77 15.98 3.77
N GLU A 84 -22.83 15.57 3.06
CA GLU A 84 -24.02 14.94 3.62
C GLU A 84 -23.75 13.46 3.96
N THR A 85 -24.61 12.90 4.80
CA THR A 85 -24.53 11.50 5.24
C THR A 85 -24.74 10.55 4.05
N ALA A 86 -23.85 9.58 3.90
CA ALA A 86 -23.95 8.59 2.82
C ALA A 86 -23.15 7.32 3.12
N ALA A 87 -23.31 6.32 2.25
CA ALA A 87 -22.60 5.04 2.31
C ALA A 87 -21.70 4.84 1.08
N ASN A 88 -20.50 4.31 1.31
CA ASN A 88 -19.50 3.92 0.33
C ASN A 88 -19.39 2.39 0.31
N HIS A 89 -19.39 1.84 -0.91
CA HIS A 89 -19.27 0.41 -1.17
C HIS A 89 -18.18 0.16 -2.22
N LEU A 90 -17.05 -0.39 -1.79
CA LEU A 90 -15.95 -0.76 -2.67
C LEU A 90 -16.00 -2.26 -3.00
N SER A 91 -15.77 -2.59 -4.27
CA SER A 91 -15.77 -3.92 -4.86
C SER A 91 -14.40 -4.60 -4.81
N LYS A 92 -13.33 -3.82 -4.58
CA LYS A 92 -11.94 -4.27 -4.52
C LYS A 92 -11.23 -3.77 -3.26
N GLY A 93 -10.02 -4.26 -3.04
CA GLY A 93 -9.13 -3.76 -2.00
C GLY A 93 -9.54 -4.14 -0.57
N LEU A 94 -8.98 -3.40 0.40
CA LEU A 94 -9.08 -3.66 1.83
C LEU A 94 -10.52 -3.62 2.38
N PHE A 95 -11.37 -2.78 1.79
CA PHE A 95 -12.74 -2.53 2.25
C PHE A 95 -13.80 -3.35 1.51
N LYS A 96 -13.37 -4.26 0.61
CA LYS A 96 -14.27 -5.14 -0.12
C LYS A 96 -15.23 -5.88 0.81
N GLY A 97 -16.52 -5.79 0.51
CA GLY A 97 -17.57 -6.49 1.25
C GLY A 97 -17.96 -5.84 2.58
N LYS A 98 -17.57 -4.58 2.81
CA LYS A 98 -18.05 -3.75 3.91
C LYS A 98 -18.91 -2.61 3.38
N THR A 99 -19.76 -2.09 4.26
CA THR A 99 -20.49 -0.84 4.05
C THR A 99 -19.84 0.25 4.90
N LEU A 100 -19.26 1.26 4.27
CA LEU A 100 -18.58 2.37 4.95
C LEU A 100 -19.53 3.57 4.99
N VAL A 101 -20.00 3.94 6.17
CA VAL A 101 -20.95 5.04 6.36
C VAL A 101 -20.21 6.23 6.94
N TYR A 102 -20.51 7.43 6.43
CA TYR A 102 -19.93 8.65 6.92
C TYR A 102 -20.96 9.76 7.05
N SER A 103 -20.65 10.77 7.85
CA SER A 103 -21.50 11.94 8.07
C SER A 103 -20.65 13.13 8.51
N ASP A 104 -21.10 14.35 8.22
CA ASP A 104 -20.49 15.61 8.69
C ASP A 104 -18.98 15.75 8.38
N LEU A 105 -18.54 15.26 7.22
CA LEU A 105 -17.16 15.47 6.79
C LEU A 105 -17.00 16.88 6.19
N LYS A 106 -15.84 17.50 6.39
CA LYS A 106 -15.54 18.85 5.91
C LYS A 106 -14.27 18.82 5.08
N HIS A 107 -14.32 19.43 3.92
CA HIS A 107 -13.23 19.44 2.95
C HIS A 107 -12.94 20.87 2.53
N VAL A 108 -11.69 21.15 2.16
CA VAL A 108 -11.34 22.42 1.51
C VAL A 108 -11.12 22.13 0.04
N VAL A 109 -11.83 22.84 -0.82
CA VAL A 109 -11.72 22.71 -2.27
C VAL A 109 -11.24 24.03 -2.82
N LEU A 110 -10.07 24.05 -3.47
CA LEU A 110 -9.54 25.23 -4.15
C LEU A 110 -9.46 24.96 -5.66
N ARG A 111 -10.14 25.76 -6.46
CA ARG A 111 -10.17 25.65 -7.92
C ARG A 111 -9.44 26.83 -8.56
N VAL A 112 -8.48 26.54 -9.43
CA VAL A 112 -7.69 27.52 -10.18
C VAL A 112 -8.09 27.45 -11.65
N LEU A 113 -8.51 28.58 -12.21
CA LEU A 113 -9.00 28.71 -13.58
C LEU A 113 -8.36 29.89 -14.33
N PRO A 114 -8.15 29.79 -15.64
CA PRO A 114 -7.90 30.94 -16.49
C PRO A 114 -9.16 31.83 -16.57
N LYS A 115 -9.05 33.12 -16.21
CA LYS A 115 -10.22 34.02 -16.14
C LYS A 115 -10.94 34.24 -17.49
N TYR A 116 -10.22 34.10 -18.60
CA TYR A 116 -10.71 34.43 -19.94
C TYR A 116 -10.92 33.21 -20.84
N LEU A 117 -11.01 32.01 -20.26
CA LEU A 117 -11.26 30.76 -21.01
C LEU A 117 -12.29 29.89 -20.26
N PRO A 118 -13.60 30.16 -20.45
CA PRO A 118 -14.68 29.45 -19.76
C PRO A 118 -14.67 27.93 -20.00
N GLU A 119 -14.18 27.45 -21.15
CA GLU A 119 -14.12 26.02 -21.49
C GLU A 119 -13.20 25.21 -20.57
N ALA A 120 -12.29 25.89 -19.84
CA ALA A 120 -11.45 25.27 -18.83
C ALA A 120 -12.26 24.83 -17.59
N GLU A 121 -13.47 25.35 -17.42
CA GLU A 121 -14.35 24.94 -16.32
C GLU A 121 -14.85 23.50 -16.48
N ASP A 122 -15.07 23.02 -17.70
CA ASP A 122 -15.58 21.66 -17.95
C ASP A 122 -14.48 20.60 -18.07
N ASN A 123 -13.22 21.03 -17.99
CA ASN A 123 -12.03 20.21 -18.17
C ASN A 123 -11.05 20.45 -17.03
N VAL A 124 -11.20 19.70 -15.96
CA VAL A 124 -10.46 19.93 -14.72
C VAL A 124 -9.59 18.73 -14.35
N ILE A 125 -8.36 19.02 -13.91
CA ILE A 125 -7.47 18.07 -13.26
C ILE A 125 -7.67 18.19 -11.74
N LEU A 126 -7.97 17.08 -11.08
CA LEU A 126 -8.08 17.00 -9.62
C LEU A 126 -6.72 16.59 -9.02
N ILE A 127 -6.26 17.31 -8.02
CA ILE A 127 -5.18 16.92 -7.11
C ILE A 127 -5.84 16.67 -5.75
N SER A 128 -5.63 15.48 -5.19
CA SER A 128 -6.24 15.03 -3.95
C SER A 128 -5.19 14.65 -2.92
N SER A 129 -5.47 14.94 -1.65
CA SER A 129 -4.81 14.38 -0.48
C SER A 129 -5.68 14.64 0.76
N HIS A 130 -5.37 13.95 1.86
CA HIS A 130 -6.17 13.99 3.08
C HIS A 130 -5.52 14.81 4.20
N VAL A 131 -6.36 15.52 4.95
CA VAL A 131 -5.97 16.36 6.08
C VAL A 131 -5.99 15.60 7.39
N ASP A 132 -6.87 14.61 7.54
CA ASP A 132 -6.95 13.80 8.76
C ASP A 132 -5.75 12.87 8.93
N THR A 133 -5.52 12.45 10.17
CA THR A 133 -4.49 11.47 10.52
C THR A 133 -5.11 10.28 11.23
N VAL A 134 -4.42 9.14 11.28
CA VAL A 134 -4.72 8.16 12.34
C VAL A 134 -4.65 8.78 13.74
N PHE A 135 -5.41 8.21 14.69
CA PHE A 135 -5.49 8.71 16.08
C PHE A 135 -4.16 8.69 16.84
N SER A 136 -3.18 7.89 16.40
CA SER A 136 -1.92 7.67 17.12
C SER A 136 -0.76 8.57 16.66
N SER A 137 -0.89 9.22 15.50
CA SER A 137 0.20 9.88 14.78
C SER A 137 -0.08 11.37 14.57
N GLN A 138 0.98 12.17 14.48
CA GLN A 138 0.89 13.58 14.04
C GLN A 138 0.78 13.71 12.52
N GLY A 139 1.03 12.63 11.76
CA GLY A 139 0.86 12.58 10.32
C GLY A 139 1.85 13.44 9.55
N ALA A 140 3.12 13.51 9.97
CA ALA A 140 4.09 14.41 9.37
C ALA A 140 4.40 14.02 7.91
N GLY A 141 4.63 12.74 7.66
CA GLY A 141 4.62 12.13 6.34
C GLY A 141 3.19 12.01 5.81
N ASP A 142 2.28 11.45 6.63
CA ASP A 142 0.97 10.91 6.26
C ASP A 142 -0.22 11.70 6.87
N CYS A 143 -0.81 12.67 6.19
CA CYS A 143 -0.33 13.30 4.96
C CYS A 143 -0.16 14.82 5.10
N SER A 144 0.27 15.31 6.29
CA SER A 144 0.56 16.74 6.48
C SER A 144 1.58 17.25 5.46
N SER A 145 2.55 16.42 5.06
CA SER A 145 3.52 16.76 4.01
C SER A 145 2.86 16.94 2.63
N CYS A 146 1.85 16.14 2.33
CA CYS A 146 1.12 16.13 1.06
C CYS A 146 0.22 17.35 0.95
N VAL A 147 -0.55 17.64 2.01
CA VAL A 147 -1.35 18.87 2.17
C VAL A 147 -0.47 20.12 2.03
N ALA A 148 0.68 20.14 2.70
CA ALA A 148 1.63 21.23 2.61
C ALA A 148 2.16 21.45 1.17
N VAL A 149 2.51 20.36 0.48
CA VAL A 149 2.91 20.42 -0.93
C VAL A 149 1.77 20.95 -1.80
N MET A 150 0.55 20.47 -1.61
CA MET A 150 -0.62 20.92 -2.36
C MET A 150 -0.92 22.41 -2.18
N LEU A 151 -0.82 22.94 -0.95
CA LEU A 151 -0.97 24.38 -0.70
C LEU A 151 0.09 25.20 -1.44
N GLU A 152 1.34 24.75 -1.42
CA GLU A 152 2.45 25.43 -2.10
C GLU A 152 2.35 25.30 -3.63
N LEU A 153 1.85 24.18 -4.15
CA LEU A 153 1.51 23.99 -5.57
C LEU A 153 0.38 24.93 -5.99
N ALA A 154 -0.71 24.99 -5.23
CA ALA A 154 -1.82 25.91 -5.48
C ALA A 154 -1.35 27.36 -5.49
N ARG A 155 -0.50 27.75 -4.53
CA ARG A 155 0.15 29.07 -4.49
C ARG A 155 0.93 29.33 -5.78
N GLY A 156 1.78 28.40 -6.22
CA GLY A 156 2.56 28.53 -7.46
C GLY A 156 1.67 28.64 -8.70
N MET A 157 0.69 27.74 -8.85
CA MET A 157 -0.20 27.67 -10.01
C MET A 157 -1.11 28.90 -10.13
N SER A 158 -1.55 29.49 -9.01
CA SER A 158 -2.30 30.75 -9.00
C SER A 158 -1.56 31.93 -9.68
N GLN A 159 -0.24 31.80 -9.89
CA GLN A 159 0.60 32.80 -10.55
C GLN A 159 0.87 32.50 -12.03
N TRP A 160 0.49 31.31 -12.52
CA TRP A 160 0.74 30.81 -13.88
C TRP A 160 -0.53 30.62 -14.71
N ALA A 161 -1.70 30.46 -14.07
CA ALA A 161 -2.87 29.87 -14.72
C ALA A 161 -3.52 30.68 -15.87
N HIS A 162 -3.05 31.90 -16.15
CA HIS A 162 -3.50 32.70 -17.31
C HIS A 162 -3.24 32.02 -18.66
N GLY A 163 -2.28 31.09 -18.74
CA GLY A 163 -1.98 30.29 -19.94
C GLY A 163 -2.59 28.89 -19.95
N PHE A 164 -3.43 28.54 -18.98
CA PHE A 164 -4.01 27.20 -18.88
C PHE A 164 -5.18 27.00 -19.83
N LYS A 165 -5.36 25.74 -20.26
CA LYS A 165 -6.48 25.24 -21.06
C LYS A 165 -7.42 24.35 -20.26
N ASN A 166 -6.91 23.76 -19.17
CA ASN A 166 -7.66 22.95 -18.22
C ASN A 166 -7.59 23.62 -16.84
N GLY A 167 -8.70 23.61 -16.10
CA GLY A 167 -8.71 24.01 -14.70
C GLY A 167 -7.98 23.01 -13.81
N VAL A 168 -7.62 23.43 -12.59
CA VAL A 168 -7.06 22.54 -11.58
C VAL A 168 -7.80 22.71 -10.27
N ILE A 169 -8.27 21.60 -9.69
CA ILE A 169 -8.84 21.56 -8.34
C ILE A 169 -7.83 20.91 -7.41
N PHE A 170 -7.60 21.55 -6.27
CA PHE A 170 -6.92 20.99 -5.11
C PHE A 170 -7.99 20.63 -4.08
N LEU A 171 -8.15 19.34 -3.82
CA LEU A 171 -9.04 18.82 -2.80
C LEU A 171 -8.23 18.39 -1.59
N PHE A 172 -8.44 19.09 -0.49
CA PHE A 172 -7.96 18.72 0.83
C PHE A 172 -9.11 18.05 1.55
N ASN A 173 -9.22 16.73 1.40
CA ASN A 173 -10.34 15.99 1.96
C ASN A 173 -10.05 15.56 3.41
N THR A 174 -11.04 14.93 4.03
CA THR A 174 -10.93 14.34 5.37
C THR A 174 -11.63 12.99 5.37
N GLY A 175 -11.18 12.04 6.17
CA GLY A 175 -11.78 10.72 6.31
C GLY A 175 -11.20 9.68 5.37
N GLU A 176 -9.97 9.88 4.88
CA GLU A 176 -9.19 8.82 4.22
C GLU A 176 -8.94 7.68 5.22
N GLU A 177 -8.46 8.05 6.40
CA GLU A 177 -7.94 7.14 7.42
C GLU A 177 -9.02 6.27 8.07
N GLU A 178 -10.29 6.60 7.80
CA GLU A 178 -11.49 5.92 8.25
C GLU A 178 -12.27 5.26 7.11
N GLY A 179 -11.66 5.10 5.92
CA GLY A 179 -12.21 4.30 4.83
C GLY A 179 -12.39 5.03 3.51
N LEU A 180 -11.52 5.98 3.17
CA LEU A 180 -11.54 6.72 1.89
C LEU A 180 -12.85 7.52 1.69
N ASN A 181 -13.51 7.86 2.80
CA ASN A 181 -14.83 8.48 2.80
C ASN A 181 -14.76 9.93 2.30
N GLY A 182 -13.62 10.60 2.49
CA GLY A 182 -13.36 11.94 1.98
C GLY A 182 -13.44 12.01 0.45
N ALA A 183 -12.66 11.18 -0.26
CA ALA A 183 -12.72 11.10 -1.71
C ALA A 183 -14.12 10.71 -2.21
N HIS A 184 -14.76 9.75 -1.53
CA HIS A 184 -16.09 9.27 -1.94
C HIS A 184 -17.13 10.39 -1.85
N SER A 185 -17.18 11.10 -0.73
CA SER A 185 -18.14 12.18 -0.53
C SER A 185 -17.97 13.30 -1.57
N PHE A 186 -16.73 13.69 -1.89
CA PHE A 186 -16.47 14.69 -2.92
C PHE A 186 -16.92 14.23 -4.31
N ILE A 187 -16.50 13.04 -4.75
CA ILE A 187 -16.78 12.58 -6.12
C ILE A 187 -18.24 12.21 -6.37
N THR A 188 -19.04 12.06 -5.31
CA THR A 188 -20.48 11.76 -5.39
C THR A 188 -21.37 12.99 -5.17
N GLN A 189 -20.96 13.94 -4.34
CA GLN A 189 -21.83 15.03 -3.89
C GLN A 189 -21.41 16.43 -4.39
N HIS A 190 -20.11 16.71 -4.56
CA HIS A 190 -19.66 18.08 -4.83
C HIS A 190 -20.08 18.57 -6.23
N PRO A 191 -20.58 19.81 -6.41
CA PRO A 191 -21.05 20.31 -7.71
C PRO A 191 -20.00 20.25 -8.83
N TRP A 192 -18.73 20.47 -8.51
CA TRP A 192 -17.62 20.42 -9.50
C TRP A 192 -17.19 19.01 -9.91
N ARG A 193 -17.72 17.95 -9.29
CA ARG A 193 -17.29 16.56 -9.56
C ARG A 193 -17.39 16.16 -11.04
N SER A 194 -18.40 16.66 -11.75
CA SER A 194 -18.68 16.34 -13.16
C SER A 194 -17.69 16.97 -14.15
N THR A 195 -16.92 17.97 -13.70
CA THR A 195 -15.92 18.68 -14.50
C THR A 195 -14.57 17.96 -14.56
N ILE A 196 -14.38 16.98 -13.67
CA ILE A 196 -13.08 16.32 -13.47
C ILE A 196 -12.86 15.29 -14.57
N ARG A 197 -11.67 15.34 -15.18
CA ARG A 197 -11.29 14.45 -16.29
C ARG A 197 -10.09 13.57 -15.96
N PHE A 198 -9.28 13.98 -15.00
CA PHE A 198 -8.06 13.28 -14.60
C PHE A 198 -7.75 13.57 -13.13
N VAL A 199 -7.19 12.60 -12.42
CA VAL A 199 -6.87 12.71 -10.99
C VAL A 199 -5.38 12.47 -10.74
N VAL A 200 -4.84 13.21 -9.80
CA VAL A 200 -3.56 12.93 -9.15
C VAL A 200 -3.83 12.79 -7.67
N ASP A 201 -3.43 11.66 -7.10
CA ASP A 201 -3.53 11.41 -5.66
C ASP A 201 -2.13 11.48 -5.05
N LEU A 202 -1.99 12.21 -3.95
CA LEU A 202 -0.73 12.39 -3.24
C LEU A 202 -0.83 11.77 -1.84
N GLU A 203 -0.01 10.75 -1.62
CA GLU A 203 -0.05 9.86 -0.46
C GLU A 203 1.32 9.69 0.21
N ALA A 204 1.34 9.09 1.40
CA ALA A 204 2.54 8.68 2.11
C ALA A 204 2.39 7.30 2.76
N MET A 205 3.11 6.29 2.24
CA MET A 205 3.26 4.99 2.91
C MET A 205 4.54 4.92 3.76
N GLY A 206 5.02 6.07 4.21
CA GLY A 206 6.31 6.26 4.86
C GLY A 206 6.54 7.71 5.23
N ILE A 207 7.68 8.01 5.85
CA ILE A 207 7.94 9.33 6.44
C ILE A 207 8.47 10.37 5.44
N GLY A 208 8.80 9.96 4.20
CA GLY A 208 9.36 10.85 3.19
C GLY A 208 10.16 10.09 2.13
N GLY A 209 11.32 10.65 1.75
CA GLY A 209 12.11 10.20 0.62
C GLY A 209 11.67 10.77 -0.72
N LYS A 210 11.90 10.01 -1.79
CA LYS A 210 11.42 10.31 -3.14
C LYS A 210 9.95 9.87 -3.26
N SER A 211 9.04 10.81 -3.50
CA SER A 211 7.67 10.44 -3.86
C SER A 211 7.66 9.84 -5.28
N SER A 212 7.07 8.66 -5.41
CA SER A 212 7.15 7.84 -6.63
C SER A 212 5.76 7.51 -7.14
N VAL A 213 5.57 7.53 -8.46
CA VAL A 213 4.38 6.94 -9.07
C VAL A 213 4.38 5.45 -8.78
N PHE A 214 3.34 4.97 -8.11
CA PHE A 214 3.20 3.55 -7.77
C PHE A 214 1.92 2.92 -8.31
N GLN A 215 0.92 3.72 -8.70
CA GLN A 215 -0.20 3.29 -9.53
C GLN A 215 -0.43 4.30 -10.66
N GLY A 216 -0.72 3.78 -11.84
CA GLY A 216 -1.06 4.57 -13.02
C GLY A 216 -2.28 4.02 -13.71
N GLY A 217 -3.23 4.91 -13.99
CA GLY A 217 -4.45 4.58 -14.70
C GLY A 217 -4.22 4.25 -16.18
N SER A 218 -5.31 4.02 -16.90
CA SER A 218 -5.33 3.57 -18.29
C SER A 218 -4.92 4.62 -19.35
N VAL A 219 -4.34 5.74 -18.92
CA VAL A 219 -4.08 6.94 -19.73
C VAL A 219 -2.57 7.15 -19.93
N PRO A 220 -1.99 6.79 -21.10
CA PRO A 220 -0.56 6.89 -21.35
C PRO A 220 0.00 8.31 -21.30
N TRP A 221 -0.75 9.31 -21.79
CA TRP A 221 -0.21 10.67 -21.92
C TRP A 221 0.27 11.23 -20.59
N ALA A 222 -0.39 10.87 -19.48
CA ALA A 222 -0.08 11.39 -18.17
C ALA A 222 1.30 10.94 -17.69
N ILE A 223 1.57 9.63 -17.76
CA ILE A 223 2.88 9.10 -17.36
C ILE A 223 3.99 9.53 -18.32
N GLU A 224 3.69 9.65 -19.63
CA GLU A 224 4.63 10.19 -20.62
C GLU A 224 4.97 11.66 -20.35
N THR A 225 3.98 12.45 -19.95
CA THR A 225 4.16 13.86 -19.62
C THR A 225 4.94 14.02 -18.33
N TYR A 226 4.60 13.26 -17.29
CA TYR A 226 5.36 13.22 -16.05
C TYR A 226 6.83 12.87 -16.33
N ALA A 227 7.09 11.83 -17.11
CA ALA A 227 8.43 11.44 -17.53
C ALA A 227 9.19 12.54 -18.28
N LYS A 228 8.50 13.29 -19.14
CA LYS A 228 9.09 14.35 -19.96
C LYS A 228 9.49 15.60 -19.17
N VAL A 229 8.71 15.98 -18.16
CA VAL A 229 8.87 17.27 -17.49
C VAL A 229 9.46 17.19 -16.09
N SER A 230 9.43 16.03 -15.45
CA SER A 230 9.98 15.85 -14.11
C SER A 230 11.48 16.04 -14.10
N LYS A 231 11.96 16.79 -13.11
CA LYS A 231 13.40 17.04 -12.93
C LYS A 231 14.10 15.88 -12.22
N TYR A 232 13.38 15.23 -11.30
CA TYR A 232 13.84 14.09 -10.51
C TYR A 232 12.83 12.96 -10.62
N PRO A 233 12.59 12.37 -11.81
CA PRO A 233 11.53 11.39 -11.98
C PRO A 233 11.73 10.18 -11.05
N SER A 234 10.64 9.73 -10.45
CA SER A 234 10.61 8.53 -9.62
C SER A 234 9.31 7.76 -9.87
N GLY A 235 9.42 6.45 -10.11
CA GLY A 235 8.27 5.60 -10.34
C GLY A 235 8.68 4.20 -10.78
N LEU A 236 7.91 3.19 -10.38
CA LEU A 236 8.24 1.79 -10.64
C LEU A 236 6.96 0.99 -10.92
N VAL A 237 6.80 0.47 -12.14
CA VAL A 237 5.64 -0.36 -12.52
C VAL A 237 5.50 -1.64 -11.67
N ILE A 238 6.59 -2.14 -11.09
CA ILE A 238 6.52 -3.33 -10.20
C ILE A 238 5.69 -3.05 -8.94
N SER A 239 5.67 -1.80 -8.46
CA SER A 239 4.80 -1.40 -7.35
C SER A 239 3.34 -1.52 -7.76
N GLN A 240 2.99 -1.08 -8.96
CA GLN A 240 1.64 -1.21 -9.52
C GLN A 240 1.22 -2.68 -9.66
N ASP A 241 2.11 -3.53 -10.19
CA ASP A 241 1.86 -4.97 -10.32
C ASP A 241 1.57 -5.61 -8.93
N LEU A 242 2.32 -5.22 -7.90
CA LEU A 242 2.11 -5.72 -6.53
C LEU A 242 0.82 -5.21 -5.89
N PHE A 243 0.48 -3.94 -6.05
CA PHE A 243 -0.78 -3.38 -5.58
C PHE A 243 -1.98 -4.06 -6.24
N HIS A 244 -1.98 -4.17 -7.58
CA HIS A 244 -3.05 -4.83 -8.33
C HIS A 244 -3.18 -6.33 -8.02
N SER A 245 -2.09 -7.00 -7.64
CA SER A 245 -2.13 -8.41 -7.24
C SER A 245 -2.81 -8.65 -5.88
N GLY A 246 -3.02 -7.59 -5.08
CA GLY A 246 -3.50 -7.69 -3.70
C GLY A 246 -2.44 -8.17 -2.69
N ALA A 247 -1.17 -8.27 -3.12
CA ALA A 247 -0.06 -8.58 -2.22
C ALA A 247 0.19 -7.48 -1.18
N ILE A 248 -0.13 -6.23 -1.54
CA ILE A 248 -0.12 -5.09 -0.63
C ILE A 248 -1.57 -4.83 -0.18
N GLN A 249 -1.83 -4.99 1.12
CA GLN A 249 -3.16 -4.79 1.73
C GLN A 249 -3.36 -3.35 2.20
N SER A 250 -3.22 -2.41 1.28
CA SER A 250 -3.44 -0.98 1.45
C SER A 250 -4.37 -0.48 0.35
N ALA A 251 -5.05 0.63 0.61
CA ALA A 251 -5.91 1.34 -0.33
C ALA A 251 -5.70 2.84 -0.08
N THR A 252 -5.91 3.64 -1.12
CA THR A 252 -5.76 5.09 -1.14
C THR A 252 -7.00 5.70 -1.78
N ASP A 253 -7.19 7.00 -1.63
CA ASP A 253 -8.29 7.73 -2.26
C ASP A 253 -8.35 7.53 -3.78
N PHE A 254 -7.20 7.27 -4.42
CA PHE A 254 -7.11 6.86 -5.82
C PHE A 254 -8.08 5.74 -6.21
N GLN A 255 -8.28 4.74 -5.35
CA GLN A 255 -9.22 3.65 -5.62
C GLN A 255 -10.64 4.17 -5.79
N VAL A 256 -11.07 5.13 -4.98
CA VAL A 256 -12.42 5.70 -5.04
C VAL A 256 -12.62 6.47 -6.34
N TYR A 257 -11.63 7.25 -6.77
CA TYR A 257 -11.72 7.97 -8.03
C TYR A 257 -11.78 7.06 -9.26
N GLU A 258 -11.05 5.94 -9.23
CA GLU A 258 -11.11 4.94 -10.31
C GLU A 258 -12.45 4.19 -10.29
N GLU A 259 -12.85 3.69 -9.12
CA GLU A 259 -13.96 2.75 -9.00
C GLU A 259 -15.33 3.44 -9.00
N VAL A 260 -15.47 4.54 -8.26
CA VAL A 260 -16.73 5.29 -8.10
C VAL A 260 -16.78 6.44 -9.10
N GLY A 261 -15.66 7.15 -9.28
CA GLY A 261 -15.57 8.26 -10.23
C GLY A 261 -15.45 7.82 -11.70
N GLY A 262 -15.01 6.59 -11.97
CA GLY A 262 -14.68 6.14 -13.34
C GLY A 262 -13.51 6.91 -13.96
N LEU A 263 -12.72 7.59 -13.13
CA LEU A 263 -11.64 8.47 -13.56
C LEU A 263 -10.34 7.70 -13.75
N SER A 264 -9.45 8.27 -14.55
CA SER A 264 -8.07 7.79 -14.65
C SER A 264 -7.14 8.81 -14.01
N GLY A 265 -5.97 8.36 -13.58
CA GLY A 265 -5.07 9.23 -12.85
C GLY A 265 -3.70 8.63 -12.58
N LEU A 266 -2.92 9.32 -11.75
CA LEU A 266 -1.65 8.85 -11.21
C LEU A 266 -1.68 8.94 -9.68
N ASP A 267 -1.14 7.91 -9.04
CA ASP A 267 -1.04 7.81 -7.58
C ASP A 267 0.43 7.84 -7.15
N PHE A 268 0.75 8.74 -6.22
CA PHE A 268 2.11 9.05 -5.78
C PHE A 268 2.26 8.81 -4.29
N ALA A 269 3.28 8.05 -3.88
CA ALA A 269 3.54 7.82 -2.46
C ALA A 269 5.00 8.04 -2.07
N TYR A 270 5.19 8.61 -0.87
CA TYR A 270 6.44 8.41 -0.11
C TYR A 270 6.54 6.96 0.35
N THR A 271 7.74 6.38 0.26
CA THR A 271 7.98 4.98 0.65
C THR A 271 9.28 4.78 1.46
N ASP A 272 10.03 5.84 1.77
CA ASP A 272 11.19 5.71 2.67
C ASP A 272 10.70 5.46 4.10
N ALA A 273 11.38 4.54 4.78
CA ALA A 273 11.11 4.16 6.17
C ALA A 273 9.61 3.88 6.45
N THR A 274 9.00 3.03 5.61
CA THR A 274 7.63 2.49 5.75
C THR A 274 7.32 1.90 7.14
N ALA A 275 8.35 1.66 7.95
CA ALA A 275 8.18 1.23 9.32
C ALA A 275 7.57 2.28 10.27
N ILE A 276 7.67 3.56 9.92
CA ILE A 276 7.15 4.67 10.71
C ILE A 276 5.66 4.92 10.41
N TYR A 277 5.20 4.54 9.23
CA TYR A 277 3.81 4.69 8.76
C TYR A 277 2.81 4.18 9.80
N HIS A 278 1.75 4.97 10.05
CA HIS A 278 0.68 4.69 11.01
C HIS A 278 1.11 4.54 12.49
N THR A 279 2.31 5.00 12.86
CA THR A 279 2.80 4.98 14.25
C THR A 279 2.95 6.39 14.80
N LYS A 280 3.00 6.53 16.14
CA LYS A 280 3.34 7.80 16.83
C LYS A 280 4.67 8.41 16.39
N ASN A 281 5.56 7.63 15.77
CA ASN A 281 6.83 8.11 15.26
C ASN A 281 6.75 8.85 13.94
N ASP A 282 5.60 8.85 13.26
CA ASP A 282 5.39 9.71 12.10
C ASP A 282 5.22 11.18 12.55
N LYS A 283 6.38 11.80 12.76
CA LYS A 283 6.58 13.12 13.36
C LYS A 283 7.61 13.91 12.56
N LEU A 284 7.49 15.24 12.62
CA LEU A 284 8.31 16.17 11.84
C LEU A 284 9.82 15.93 11.93
N LYS A 285 10.33 15.47 13.09
CA LYS A 285 11.76 15.18 13.31
C LYS A 285 12.31 14.13 12.32
N LEU A 286 11.48 13.20 11.88
CA LEU A 286 11.89 12.09 11.00
C LEU A 286 11.58 12.36 9.51
N LEU A 287 10.87 13.44 9.20
CA LEU A 287 10.62 13.87 7.83
C LEU A 287 11.95 14.26 7.17
N LYS A 288 12.31 13.54 6.10
CA LYS A 288 13.58 13.70 5.41
C LYS A 288 13.61 15.04 4.64
N PRO A 289 14.59 15.92 4.88
CA PRO A 289 14.76 17.14 4.08
C PRO A 289 14.90 16.81 2.59
N GLY A 290 14.28 17.64 1.74
CA GLY A 290 14.28 17.43 0.30
C GLY A 290 13.10 16.63 -0.23
N SER A 291 12.33 15.97 0.64
CA SER A 291 11.17 15.18 0.23
C SER A 291 10.07 16.04 -0.38
N LEU A 292 9.75 17.15 0.31
CA LEU A 292 8.77 18.11 -0.17
C LEU A 292 9.25 18.77 -1.46
N GLN A 293 10.53 19.15 -1.57
CA GLN A 293 11.08 19.71 -2.80
C GLN A 293 11.00 18.71 -3.96
N HIS A 294 11.30 17.43 -3.72
CA HIS A 294 11.21 16.38 -4.75
C HIS A 294 9.80 16.26 -5.31
N LEU A 295 8.81 16.06 -4.43
CA LEU A 295 7.42 15.91 -4.85
C LEU A 295 6.92 17.20 -5.50
N GLY A 296 7.10 18.34 -4.83
CA GLY A 296 6.60 19.63 -5.30
C GLY A 296 7.21 20.10 -6.61
N GLU A 297 8.52 19.95 -6.82
CA GLU A 297 9.19 20.42 -8.04
C GLU A 297 8.80 19.58 -9.27
N ASN A 298 8.70 18.26 -9.11
CA ASN A 298 8.22 17.39 -10.19
C ASN A 298 6.73 17.64 -10.47
N MET A 299 5.93 17.71 -9.41
CA MET A 299 4.48 17.86 -9.55
C MET A 299 4.12 19.22 -10.15
N LEU A 300 4.77 20.32 -9.74
CA LEU A 300 4.52 21.63 -10.33
C LEU A 300 4.78 21.64 -11.84
N ALA A 301 5.89 21.04 -12.27
CA ALA A 301 6.22 20.92 -13.69
C ALA A 301 5.17 20.08 -14.46
N PHE A 302 4.76 18.96 -13.87
CA PHE A 302 3.72 18.09 -14.43
C PHE A 302 2.38 18.83 -14.55
N LEU A 303 1.93 19.51 -13.50
CA LEU A 303 0.64 20.19 -13.48
C LEU A 303 0.59 21.39 -14.43
N ILE A 304 1.65 22.20 -14.50
CA ILE A 304 1.72 23.30 -15.48
C ILE A 304 1.63 22.74 -16.90
N GLN A 305 2.43 21.71 -17.23
CA GLN A 305 2.40 21.12 -18.56
C GLN A 305 1.03 20.49 -18.88
N SER A 306 0.38 19.89 -17.89
CA SER A 306 -0.93 19.27 -18.05
C SER A 306 -2.05 20.29 -18.21
N ALA A 307 -2.04 21.33 -17.38
CA ALA A 307 -3.02 22.39 -17.45
C ALA A 307 -2.93 23.17 -18.78
N MET A 308 -1.75 23.31 -19.38
CA MET A 308 -1.56 23.96 -20.68
C MET A 308 -1.86 23.06 -21.91
N SER A 309 -2.02 21.75 -21.71
CA SER A 309 -2.16 20.76 -22.79
C SER A 309 -3.59 20.65 -23.32
N THR A 310 -3.77 20.40 -24.62
CA THR A 310 -5.06 19.98 -25.21
C THR A 310 -5.24 18.46 -25.23
N ASN A 311 -4.20 17.69 -24.88
CA ASN A 311 -4.25 16.23 -25.01
C ASN A 311 -5.30 15.59 -24.10
N LEU A 312 -5.60 16.22 -22.95
CA LEU A 312 -6.64 15.75 -22.03
C LEU A 312 -8.02 15.72 -22.73
N GLN A 313 -8.33 16.74 -23.53
CA GLN A 313 -9.57 16.81 -24.32
C GLN A 313 -9.58 15.75 -25.43
N ASN A 314 -8.47 15.62 -26.16
CA ASN A 314 -8.35 14.66 -27.27
C ASN A 314 -8.51 13.20 -26.81
N GLU A 315 -8.00 12.85 -25.63
CA GLU A 315 -8.14 11.48 -25.12
C GLU A 315 -9.55 11.16 -24.62
N MET A 316 -10.31 12.15 -24.14
CA MET A 316 -11.73 11.94 -23.81
C MET A 316 -12.55 11.58 -25.04
N GLU A 317 -12.22 12.13 -26.21
CA GLU A 317 -12.84 11.76 -27.48
C GLU A 317 -12.50 10.31 -27.85
N VAL A 318 -11.23 9.90 -27.69
CA VAL A 318 -10.80 8.50 -27.95
C VAL A 318 -11.44 7.50 -26.97
N LYS A 319 -11.68 7.88 -25.72
CA LYS A 319 -12.36 7.04 -24.71
C LYS A 319 -13.82 6.76 -25.11
N LYS A 320 -14.49 7.69 -25.80
CA LYS A 320 -15.86 7.48 -26.34
C LYS A 320 -15.89 6.46 -27.49
N ASP A 321 -14.80 6.31 -28.23
CA ASP A 321 -14.69 5.40 -29.38
C ASP A 321 -14.33 3.94 -29.00
N GLY A 322 -14.28 3.61 -27.70
CA GLY A 322 -14.12 2.23 -27.22
C GLY A 322 -12.72 1.62 -27.44
N ILE A 323 -11.71 2.41 -27.80
CA ILE A 323 -10.35 1.90 -28.07
C ILE A 323 -9.57 1.69 -26.76
N VAL A 324 -9.58 0.42 -26.32
CA VAL A 324 -8.64 -0.32 -25.44
C VAL A 324 -7.68 0.47 -24.54
N GLN A 325 -7.82 0.25 -23.23
CA GLN A 325 -6.84 0.52 -22.16
C GLN A 325 -5.40 0.21 -22.61
N SER A 326 -4.59 1.25 -22.79
CA SER A 326 -3.17 1.13 -23.03
C SER A 326 -2.45 1.27 -21.69
N GLN A 327 -2.19 0.15 -21.01
CA GLN A 327 -1.27 0.19 -19.88
C GLN A 327 0.13 0.60 -20.36
N SER A 328 0.76 1.52 -19.64
CA SER A 328 2.12 1.94 -19.89
C SER A 328 3.07 1.23 -18.93
N ILE A 329 4.20 0.77 -19.44
CA ILE A 329 5.31 0.31 -18.61
C ILE A 329 6.17 1.53 -18.31
N PHE A 330 6.48 1.73 -17.03
CA PHE A 330 7.28 2.85 -16.57
C PHE A 330 8.24 2.46 -15.45
N PHE A 331 9.45 3.04 -15.46
CA PHE A 331 10.42 2.91 -14.38
C PHE A 331 11.45 4.02 -14.44
N ASP A 332 11.99 4.40 -13.27
CA ASP A 332 13.14 5.29 -13.19
C ASP A 332 14.48 4.53 -13.22
N ILE A 333 15.49 5.14 -13.83
CA ILE A 333 16.88 4.69 -13.77
C ILE A 333 17.60 5.61 -12.78
N LEU A 334 17.87 5.09 -11.58
CA LEU A 334 18.59 5.78 -10.50
C LEU A 334 17.99 7.15 -10.11
N GLY A 335 16.70 7.37 -10.33
CA GLY A 335 16.01 8.65 -10.10
C GLY A 335 16.42 9.78 -11.05
N THR A 336 17.07 9.46 -12.19
CA THR A 336 17.59 10.46 -13.14
C THR A 336 16.79 10.52 -14.43
N TYR A 337 16.36 9.37 -14.95
CA TYR A 337 15.60 9.26 -16.19
C TYR A 337 14.40 8.35 -16.00
N MET A 338 13.26 8.76 -16.53
CA MET A 338 12.07 7.91 -16.59
C MET A 338 11.99 7.25 -17.97
N VAL A 339 11.89 5.93 -18.01
CA VAL A 339 11.58 5.20 -19.24
C VAL A 339 10.09 4.91 -19.24
N VAL A 340 9.42 5.25 -20.34
CA VAL A 340 7.98 4.99 -20.54
C VAL A 340 7.75 4.43 -21.93
N TYR A 341 6.98 3.36 -22.03
CA TYR A 341 6.54 2.81 -23.31
C TYR A 341 5.24 2.01 -23.16
N PRO A 342 4.44 1.89 -24.23
CA PRO A 342 3.16 1.18 -24.15
C PRO A 342 3.37 -0.33 -24.00
N GLN A 343 2.46 -1.00 -23.28
CA GLN A 343 2.44 -2.46 -23.11
C GLN A 343 2.48 -3.20 -24.45
N ARG A 344 1.86 -2.63 -25.51
CA ARG A 344 1.90 -3.22 -26.86
C ARG A 344 3.32 -3.32 -27.42
N LEU A 345 4.17 -2.31 -27.19
CA LEU A 345 5.57 -2.35 -27.60
C LEU A 345 6.32 -3.42 -26.80
N ALA A 346 6.04 -3.54 -25.50
CA ALA A 346 6.57 -4.62 -24.67
C ALA A 346 6.22 -5.99 -25.27
N THR A 347 4.94 -6.23 -25.56
CA THR A 347 4.47 -7.49 -26.16
C THR A 347 5.09 -7.73 -27.54
N MET A 348 5.26 -6.70 -28.38
CA MET A 348 5.95 -6.83 -29.67
C MET A 348 7.42 -7.22 -29.49
N LEU A 349 8.14 -6.55 -28.57
CA LEU A 349 9.54 -6.86 -28.26
C LEU A 349 9.67 -8.30 -27.73
N HIS A 350 8.81 -8.69 -26.79
CA HIS A 350 8.77 -10.06 -26.25
C HIS A 350 8.48 -11.09 -27.34
N ASN A 351 7.48 -10.83 -28.22
CA ASN A 351 7.10 -11.75 -29.30
C ASN A 351 8.13 -11.83 -30.42
N SER A 352 8.83 -10.74 -30.75
CA SER A 352 9.95 -10.77 -31.70
C SER A 352 11.07 -11.69 -31.23
N HIS A 353 11.31 -11.75 -29.91
CA HIS A 353 12.24 -12.69 -29.31
C HIS A 353 11.77 -14.14 -29.47
N PHE A 354 10.46 -14.41 -29.40
CA PHE A 354 9.90 -15.77 -29.60
C PHE A 354 10.03 -16.26 -31.04
N ALA A 355 9.93 -15.37 -32.04
CA ALA A 355 10.07 -15.72 -33.45
C ALA A 355 11.49 -16.20 -33.84
N HIS A 356 12.49 -15.94 -32.99
CA HIS A 356 13.87 -16.39 -33.20
C HIS A 356 14.23 -17.69 -32.45
N VAL A 357 13.31 -18.26 -31.66
CA VAL A 357 13.58 -19.47 -30.85
C VAL A 357 12.97 -20.71 -31.51
N ASP A 358 13.59 -21.17 -32.59
CA ASP A 358 13.23 -22.41 -33.29
C ASP A 358 13.75 -23.68 -32.56
N PHE A 359 13.65 -23.70 -31.22
CA PHE A 359 14.34 -24.67 -30.35
C PHE A 359 13.40 -25.33 -29.32
N PHE A 360 12.12 -25.50 -29.64
CA PHE A 360 11.14 -26.06 -28.69
C PHE A 360 11.19 -27.60 -28.54
N SER A 361 11.93 -28.34 -29.38
CA SER A 361 12.00 -29.82 -29.28
C SER A 361 13.03 -30.38 -28.29
N LYS A 362 13.80 -29.55 -27.57
CA LYS A 362 14.81 -29.99 -26.57
C LYS A 362 14.55 -29.51 -25.14
N LEU A 363 13.36 -28.96 -24.89
CA LEU A 363 13.01 -28.17 -23.70
C LEU A 363 12.86 -28.99 -22.40
N ILE A 364 12.39 -30.24 -22.48
CA ILE A 364 11.93 -30.99 -21.30
C ILE A 364 13.08 -31.52 -20.41
N ASN A 365 14.28 -31.73 -20.95
CA ASN A 365 15.42 -32.27 -20.17
C ASN A 365 16.31 -31.19 -19.51
N ASN A 366 16.16 -29.91 -19.87
CA ASN A 366 17.05 -28.84 -19.38
C ASN A 366 16.45 -28.03 -18.21
N VAL A 367 15.12 -27.99 -18.09
CA VAL A 367 14.42 -27.28 -17.01
C VAL A 367 14.61 -27.99 -15.66
N LEU A 368 14.74 -29.32 -15.67
CA LEU A 368 14.90 -30.12 -14.44
C LEU A 368 16.24 -29.86 -13.72
N GLY A 369 17.28 -29.43 -14.46
CA GLY A 369 18.60 -29.08 -13.89
C GLY A 369 18.71 -27.67 -13.33
N ALA A 370 17.85 -26.74 -13.78
CA ALA A 370 17.81 -25.37 -13.26
C ALA A 370 17.16 -25.30 -11.87
N LEU A 371 16.24 -26.21 -11.56
CA LEU A 371 15.46 -26.21 -10.31
C LEU A 371 16.02 -27.11 -9.19
N THR A 372 16.87 -28.10 -9.50
CA THR A 372 17.36 -29.09 -8.51
C THR A 372 18.81 -28.91 -8.05
N GLY A 373 19.41 -27.76 -8.36
CA GLY A 373 20.77 -27.39 -7.97
C GLY A 373 21.73 -27.54 -9.14
N GLN A 374 22.26 -26.42 -9.62
CA GLN A 374 23.13 -26.36 -10.80
C GLN A 374 24.35 -27.29 -10.71
N HIS A 375 24.79 -27.67 -9.52
CA HIS A 375 25.85 -28.66 -9.31
C HIS A 375 25.41 -30.09 -9.68
N LEU A 376 24.21 -30.50 -9.26
CA LEU A 376 23.64 -31.78 -9.64
C LEU A 376 23.36 -31.80 -11.15
N GLY A 377 22.87 -30.68 -11.68
CA GLY A 377 22.74 -30.45 -13.13
C GLY A 377 24.08 -30.60 -13.86
N PHE A 378 25.15 -29.97 -13.37
CA PHE A 378 26.51 -30.11 -13.91
C PHE A 378 26.97 -31.56 -13.96
N LEU A 379 26.77 -32.32 -12.88
CA LEU A 379 27.16 -33.74 -12.81
C LEU A 379 26.35 -34.60 -13.79
N CYS A 380 25.03 -34.40 -13.86
CA CYS A 380 24.14 -35.13 -14.76
C CYS A 380 24.48 -34.85 -16.22
N ILE A 381 24.62 -33.58 -16.60
CA ILE A 381 24.98 -33.16 -17.96
C ILE A 381 26.39 -33.66 -18.31
N SER A 382 27.36 -33.53 -17.41
CA SER A 382 28.73 -34.03 -17.65
C SER A 382 28.74 -35.55 -17.85
N ARG A 383 27.96 -36.30 -17.06
CA ARG A 383 27.84 -37.75 -17.20
C ARG A 383 27.20 -38.13 -18.55
N TYR A 384 26.14 -37.43 -18.93
CA TYR A 384 25.47 -37.62 -20.22
C TYR A 384 26.41 -37.31 -21.41
N LEU A 385 27.09 -36.17 -21.37
CA LEU A 385 28.05 -35.75 -22.39
C LEU A 385 29.23 -36.72 -22.48
N ARG A 386 29.74 -37.20 -21.35
CA ARG A 386 30.80 -38.23 -21.32
C ARG A 386 30.35 -39.51 -22.03
N CYS A 387 29.12 -39.98 -21.78
CA CYS A 387 28.56 -41.15 -22.46
C CYS A 387 28.33 -40.93 -23.96
N THR A 388 27.98 -39.73 -24.40
CA THR A 388 27.71 -39.42 -25.81
C THR A 388 28.99 -39.17 -26.61
N PHE A 389 29.94 -38.39 -26.08
CA PHE A 389 31.21 -38.13 -26.75
C PHE A 389 32.09 -39.39 -26.83
N SER A 390 32.08 -40.26 -25.80
CA SER A 390 32.76 -41.56 -25.84
C SER A 390 32.27 -42.47 -26.98
N LYS A 391 31.02 -42.31 -27.42
CA LYS A 391 30.45 -43.06 -28.56
C LYS A 391 30.74 -42.41 -29.92
N ARG A 392 30.98 -41.09 -29.98
CA ARG A 392 31.12 -40.31 -31.23
C ARG A 392 32.56 -40.00 -31.65
N ALA A 393 33.50 -39.95 -30.71
CA ALA A 393 34.89 -39.52 -30.98
C ALA A 393 35.92 -40.31 -30.14
N PRO A 394 36.14 -41.61 -30.43
CA PRO A 394 37.01 -42.47 -29.63
C PRO A 394 38.53 -42.16 -29.77
N THR A 395 38.93 -41.32 -30.73
CA THR A 395 40.34 -41.03 -31.07
C THR A 395 40.92 -39.77 -30.42
N VAL A 396 40.13 -39.02 -29.64
CA VAL A 396 40.59 -37.78 -28.97
C VAL A 396 41.27 -38.12 -27.64
N ALA A 397 42.41 -37.49 -27.36
CA ALA A 397 43.15 -37.67 -26.10
C ALA A 397 42.26 -37.39 -24.86
N SER A 398 42.35 -38.26 -23.85
CA SER A 398 41.49 -38.25 -22.66
C SER A 398 41.42 -36.88 -21.96
N ASN A 399 42.55 -36.19 -21.80
CA ASN A 399 42.62 -34.87 -21.16
C ASN A 399 41.91 -33.78 -21.98
N THR A 400 42.01 -33.83 -23.31
CA THR A 400 41.33 -32.89 -24.20
C THR A 400 39.83 -33.13 -24.21
N LEU A 401 39.43 -34.41 -24.17
CA LEU A 401 38.03 -34.83 -24.12
C LEU A 401 37.35 -34.38 -22.82
N GLU A 402 38.02 -34.52 -21.68
CA GLU A 402 37.47 -34.11 -20.38
C GLU A 402 37.32 -32.58 -20.26
N ASN A 403 38.29 -31.83 -20.79
CA ASN A 403 38.18 -30.37 -20.90
C ASN A 403 37.03 -29.93 -21.83
N LEU A 404 36.82 -30.65 -22.94
CA LEU A 404 35.73 -30.39 -23.87
C LEU A 404 34.35 -30.65 -23.21
N ILE A 405 34.20 -31.78 -22.51
CA ILE A 405 32.97 -32.13 -21.78
C ILE A 405 32.67 -31.07 -20.73
N LYS A 406 33.67 -30.64 -19.96
CA LYS A 406 33.51 -29.61 -18.94
C LYS A 406 33.01 -28.29 -19.54
N LEU A 407 33.64 -27.85 -20.63
CA LEU A 407 33.27 -26.61 -21.35
C LEU A 407 31.86 -26.69 -21.93
N GLU A 408 31.49 -27.85 -22.50
CA GLU A 408 30.16 -28.08 -23.06
C GLU A 408 29.07 -28.11 -21.98
N THR A 409 29.32 -28.77 -20.84
CA THR A 409 28.41 -28.76 -19.68
C THR A 409 28.12 -27.34 -19.19
N GLU A 410 29.15 -26.50 -19.05
CA GLU A 410 29.02 -25.11 -18.60
C GLU A 410 28.21 -24.28 -19.60
N ARG A 411 28.40 -24.51 -20.90
CA ARG A 411 27.58 -23.90 -21.96
C ARG A 411 26.11 -24.27 -21.83
N TRP A 412 25.79 -25.52 -21.52
CA TRP A 412 24.41 -25.95 -21.27
C TRP A 412 23.81 -25.33 -20.01
N LEU A 413 24.60 -25.16 -18.95
CA LEU A 413 24.14 -24.47 -17.73
C LEU A 413 23.87 -22.97 -17.98
N PHE A 414 24.73 -22.29 -18.74
CA PHE A 414 24.47 -20.91 -19.15
C PHE A 414 23.18 -20.80 -19.97
N LYS A 415 22.96 -21.71 -20.92
CA LYS A 415 21.71 -21.80 -21.69
C LYS A 415 20.49 -22.08 -20.81
N ALA A 416 20.64 -22.87 -19.75
CA ALA A 416 19.55 -23.11 -18.80
C ALA A 416 19.14 -21.82 -18.05
N GLY A 417 20.11 -20.99 -17.65
CA GLY A 417 19.84 -19.66 -17.08
C GLY A 417 19.11 -18.74 -18.06
N PHE A 418 19.50 -18.76 -19.34
CA PHE A 418 18.80 -18.03 -20.40
C PHE A 418 17.34 -18.52 -20.56
N ILE A 419 17.11 -19.84 -20.57
CA ILE A 419 15.77 -20.43 -20.64
C ILE A 419 14.92 -20.03 -19.44
N GLN A 420 15.49 -19.98 -18.24
CA GLN A 420 14.78 -19.56 -17.03
C GLN A 420 14.24 -18.12 -17.15
N TRP A 421 15.08 -17.18 -17.57
CA TRP A 421 14.66 -15.79 -17.79
C TRP A 421 13.69 -15.65 -18.98
N LEU A 422 13.84 -16.48 -20.02
CA LEU A 422 12.89 -16.55 -21.12
C LEU A 422 11.51 -17.04 -20.67
N LEU A 423 11.44 -18.07 -19.80
CA LEU A 423 10.17 -18.56 -19.24
C LEU A 423 9.50 -17.49 -18.38
N LEU A 424 10.26 -16.77 -17.54
CA LEU A 424 9.74 -15.64 -16.78
C LEU A 424 9.21 -14.53 -17.69
N LEU A 425 9.91 -14.26 -18.79
CA LEU A 425 9.45 -13.31 -19.81
C LEU A 425 8.16 -13.77 -20.49
N ILE A 426 8.05 -15.05 -20.86
CA ILE A 426 6.84 -15.65 -21.46
C ILE A 426 5.66 -15.52 -20.51
N ILE A 427 5.84 -15.97 -19.25
CA ILE A 427 4.79 -15.94 -18.23
C ILE A 427 4.36 -14.50 -17.95
N GLY A 428 5.32 -13.60 -17.74
CA GLY A 428 5.04 -12.19 -17.49
C GLY A 428 4.31 -11.54 -18.67
N ASN A 429 4.71 -11.83 -19.91
CA ASN A 429 4.04 -11.32 -21.10
C ASN A 429 2.63 -11.90 -21.27
N TYR A 430 2.43 -13.20 -20.99
CA TYR A 430 1.13 -13.87 -21.05
C TYR A 430 0.12 -13.24 -20.09
N TYR A 431 0.54 -13.00 -18.84
CA TYR A 431 -0.27 -12.32 -17.83
C TYR A 431 -0.25 -10.79 -17.92
N LYS A 432 0.42 -10.22 -18.94
CA LYS A 432 0.59 -8.77 -19.15
C LYS A 432 1.15 -8.03 -17.93
N VAL A 433 2.06 -8.67 -17.20
CA VAL A 433 2.78 -8.10 -16.06
C VAL A 433 3.74 -7.01 -16.55
N GLY A 434 3.59 -5.78 -16.05
CA GLY A 434 4.38 -4.64 -16.50
C GLY A 434 5.86 -4.82 -16.23
N SER A 435 6.22 -5.38 -15.07
CA SER A 435 7.61 -5.66 -14.64
C SER A 435 8.33 -6.77 -15.41
N SER A 436 7.70 -7.39 -16.42
CA SER A 436 8.31 -8.43 -17.27
C SER A 436 9.57 -7.94 -18.03
N PHE A 437 9.73 -6.63 -18.22
CA PHE A 437 10.93 -6.04 -18.83
C PHE A 437 12.22 -6.34 -18.04
N VAL A 438 12.14 -6.57 -16.73
CA VAL A 438 13.29 -6.98 -15.92
C VAL A 438 13.84 -8.31 -16.44
N ALA A 439 12.97 -9.25 -16.78
CA ALA A 439 13.37 -10.52 -17.36
C ALA A 439 14.03 -10.32 -18.75
N LEU A 440 13.55 -9.37 -19.55
CA LEU A 440 14.16 -9.01 -20.84
C LEU A 440 15.59 -8.47 -20.67
N VAL A 441 15.82 -7.57 -19.71
CA VAL A 441 17.16 -7.02 -19.43
C VAL A 441 18.13 -8.12 -19.00
N TRP A 442 17.68 -9.03 -18.13
CA TRP A 442 18.43 -10.21 -17.69
C TRP A 442 18.57 -11.30 -18.77
N LEU A 443 17.83 -11.22 -19.88
CA LEU A 443 17.94 -12.11 -21.04
C LEU A 443 18.93 -11.56 -22.08
N VAL A 444 18.75 -10.29 -22.48
CA VAL A 444 19.44 -9.69 -23.62
C VAL A 444 20.90 -9.37 -23.29
N SER A 445 21.19 -8.76 -22.14
CA SER A 445 22.55 -8.32 -21.81
C SER A 445 23.54 -9.50 -21.71
N PRO A 446 23.23 -10.60 -20.98
CA PRO A 446 24.10 -11.76 -20.95
C PRO A 446 24.23 -12.46 -22.31
N ALA A 447 23.14 -12.54 -23.09
CA ALA A 447 23.16 -13.19 -24.39
C ALA A 447 24.00 -12.42 -25.42
N PHE A 448 23.91 -11.10 -25.42
CA PHE A 448 24.72 -10.25 -26.30
C PHE A 448 26.22 -10.41 -25.99
N ALA A 449 26.60 -10.34 -24.71
CA ALA A 449 27.98 -10.56 -24.29
C ALA A 449 28.49 -11.95 -24.68
N TYR A 450 27.67 -12.99 -24.44
CA TYR A 450 28.00 -14.37 -24.81
C TYR A 450 28.15 -14.56 -26.33
N GLY A 451 27.24 -13.99 -27.12
CA GLY A 451 27.25 -14.07 -28.59
C GLY A 451 28.47 -13.41 -29.22
N LEU A 452 28.87 -12.22 -28.73
CA LEU A 452 30.07 -11.52 -29.19
C LEU A 452 31.34 -12.37 -28.97
N MET A 453 31.41 -13.07 -27.84
CA MET A 453 32.53 -13.94 -27.51
C MET A 453 32.59 -15.20 -28.39
N GLU A 454 31.46 -15.85 -28.65
CA GLU A 454 31.41 -17.02 -29.55
C GLU A 454 31.69 -16.65 -31.01
N ALA A 455 31.24 -15.48 -31.47
CA ALA A 455 31.51 -15.02 -32.83
C ALA A 455 32.99 -14.69 -33.08
N THR A 456 33.73 -14.33 -32.03
CA THR A 456 35.12 -13.86 -32.14
C THR A 456 36.16 -14.94 -31.86
N LEU A 457 35.79 -16.06 -31.22
CA LEU A 457 36.74 -17.08 -30.77
C LEU A 457 36.25 -18.49 -31.09
N THR A 458 37.14 -19.33 -31.62
CA THR A 458 36.89 -20.78 -31.74
C THR A 458 37.03 -21.49 -30.37
N PRO A 459 36.36 -22.63 -30.14
CA PRO A 459 36.41 -23.37 -28.88
C PRO A 459 37.82 -23.73 -28.39
N SER A 460 38.79 -23.84 -29.31
CA SER A 460 40.21 -24.10 -29.03
C SER A 460 41.01 -22.87 -28.61
N ARG A 461 40.49 -21.65 -28.84
CA ARG A 461 41.20 -20.37 -28.62
C ARG A 461 40.62 -19.51 -27.51
N SER A 462 39.52 -19.91 -26.86
CA SER A 462 38.85 -19.11 -25.83
C SER A 462 39.62 -19.11 -24.49
N PRO A 463 40.32 -18.03 -24.11
CA PRO A 463 41.09 -17.98 -22.86
C PRO A 463 40.14 -17.82 -21.66
N ARG A 464 40.45 -18.50 -20.55
CA ARG A 464 39.65 -18.45 -19.31
C ARG A 464 39.42 -17.04 -18.78
N GLN A 465 40.40 -16.14 -18.92
CA GLN A 465 40.29 -14.75 -18.46
C GLN A 465 39.25 -13.95 -19.26
N LEU A 466 39.21 -14.15 -20.58
CA LEU A 466 38.29 -13.42 -21.45
C LEU A 466 36.83 -13.82 -21.20
N LYS A 467 36.58 -15.09 -20.86
CA LYS A 467 35.24 -15.56 -20.43
C LYS A 467 34.74 -14.86 -19.16
N ILE A 468 35.63 -14.64 -18.18
CA ILE A 468 35.28 -13.95 -16.92
C ILE A 468 34.96 -12.49 -17.21
N VAL A 469 35.76 -11.83 -18.06
CA VAL A 469 35.54 -10.44 -18.47
C VAL A 469 34.19 -10.29 -19.18
N THR A 470 33.88 -11.16 -20.16
CA THR A 470 32.58 -11.16 -20.86
C THR A 470 31.40 -11.35 -19.90
N LEU A 471 31.54 -12.22 -18.90
CA LEU A 471 30.50 -12.42 -17.89
C LEU A 471 30.30 -11.17 -17.02
N ILE A 472 31.38 -10.53 -16.57
CA ILE A 472 31.31 -9.30 -15.79
C ILE A 472 30.59 -8.21 -16.60
N PHE A 473 30.95 -8.04 -17.89
CA PHE A 473 30.27 -7.07 -18.75
C PHE A 473 28.80 -7.42 -19.01
N GLY A 474 28.50 -8.70 -19.27
CA GLY A 474 27.13 -9.17 -19.48
C GLY A 474 26.22 -9.04 -18.27
N LEU A 475 26.79 -9.02 -17.06
CA LEU A 475 26.06 -8.91 -15.79
C LEU A 475 26.09 -7.52 -15.16
N ALA A 476 27.06 -6.68 -15.51
CA ALA A 476 27.16 -5.33 -14.97
C ALA A 476 25.87 -4.52 -15.22
N MET A 477 25.39 -4.51 -16.47
CA MET A 477 24.16 -3.79 -16.83
C MET A 477 22.92 -4.28 -16.10
N PRO A 478 22.54 -5.58 -16.13
CA PRO A 478 21.34 -6.04 -15.45
C PRO A 478 21.42 -5.86 -13.92
N ILE A 479 22.60 -5.97 -13.31
CA ILE A 479 22.79 -5.71 -11.86
C ILE A 479 22.60 -4.22 -11.54
N LEU A 480 23.27 -3.33 -12.27
CA LEU A 480 23.11 -1.88 -12.08
C LEU A 480 21.66 -1.46 -12.25
N PHE A 481 20.99 -2.03 -13.25
CA PHE A 481 19.60 -1.75 -13.57
C PHE A 481 18.62 -2.25 -12.49
N SER A 482 18.83 -3.46 -11.95
CA SER A 482 17.86 -4.10 -11.05
C SER A 482 18.13 -3.90 -9.56
N SER A 483 19.36 -3.59 -9.15
CA SER A 483 19.75 -3.47 -7.75
C SER A 483 18.95 -2.42 -6.98
N GLY A 484 18.81 -1.20 -7.52
CA GLY A 484 18.04 -0.13 -6.88
C GLY A 484 16.56 -0.52 -6.68
N MET A 485 15.93 -1.10 -7.71
CA MET A 485 14.56 -1.58 -7.62
C MET A 485 14.40 -2.67 -6.56
N VAL A 486 15.32 -3.63 -6.51
CA VAL A 486 15.28 -4.74 -5.55
C VAL A 486 15.48 -4.26 -4.13
N ILE A 487 16.40 -3.32 -3.89
CA ILE A 487 16.61 -2.73 -2.57
C ILE A 487 15.33 -2.02 -2.10
N ARG A 488 14.73 -1.18 -2.95
CA ARG A 488 13.46 -0.49 -2.64
C ARG A 488 12.34 -1.50 -2.37
N LEU A 489 12.21 -2.51 -3.22
CA LEU A 489 11.17 -3.55 -3.11
C LEU A 489 11.31 -4.37 -1.84
N VAL A 490 12.54 -4.75 -1.45
CA VAL A 490 12.80 -5.46 -0.19
C VAL A 490 12.45 -4.55 0.99
N GLY A 491 12.79 -3.26 0.95
CA GLY A 491 12.41 -2.29 1.99
C GLY A 491 10.88 -2.18 2.16
N ILE A 492 10.15 -2.01 1.06
CA ILE A 492 8.68 -1.97 1.05
C ILE A 492 8.12 -3.30 1.59
N LEU A 493 8.60 -4.44 1.09
CA LEU A 493 8.12 -5.75 1.49
C LEU A 493 8.33 -6.03 2.97
N VAL A 494 9.51 -5.70 3.52
CA VAL A 494 9.79 -5.86 4.95
C VAL A 494 8.85 -5.00 5.79
N GLY A 495 8.69 -3.72 5.43
CA GLY A 495 7.76 -2.82 6.13
C GLY A 495 6.31 -3.31 6.13
N THR A 496 5.84 -3.77 4.96
CA THR A 496 4.49 -4.30 4.76
C THR A 496 4.28 -5.62 5.48
N ILE A 497 5.18 -6.61 5.34
CA ILE A 497 5.03 -7.93 5.96
C ILE A 497 5.02 -7.83 7.48
N VAL A 498 5.88 -7.00 8.07
CA VAL A 498 5.95 -6.80 9.52
C VAL A 498 4.66 -6.18 10.06
N ARG A 499 3.83 -5.54 9.24
CA ARG A 499 2.57 -4.88 9.65
C ARG A 499 1.31 -5.43 8.99
N SER A 500 1.43 -6.53 8.23
CA SER A 500 0.34 -7.12 7.44
C SER A 500 -0.49 -8.13 8.25
N GLU A 501 -0.29 -8.26 9.57
CA GLU A 501 -1.21 -9.05 10.39
C GLU A 501 -2.56 -8.34 10.52
N ARG A 502 -3.52 -8.72 9.68
CA ARG A 502 -4.90 -8.23 9.81
C ARG A 502 -5.54 -8.60 11.15
N ASN A 503 -5.20 -9.79 11.66
CA ASN A 503 -5.70 -10.33 12.92
C ASN A 503 -4.48 -10.70 13.80
N PRO A 504 -4.13 -9.88 14.81
CA PRO A 504 -2.97 -10.10 15.68
C PRO A 504 -2.89 -11.52 16.23
N GLY A 505 -1.75 -12.18 16.05
CA GLY A 505 -1.50 -13.52 16.58
C GLY A 505 -2.15 -14.67 15.82
N SER A 506 -2.72 -14.41 14.64
CA SER A 506 -3.26 -15.44 13.74
C SER A 506 -2.20 -16.15 12.92
N ARG A 507 -1.03 -15.52 12.69
CA ARG A 507 0.06 -16.07 11.89
C ARG A 507 1.21 -16.55 12.80
N PRO A 508 1.93 -17.61 12.40
CA PRO A 508 3.15 -18.01 13.09
C PRO A 508 4.22 -16.91 13.01
N GLU A 509 4.93 -16.68 14.12
CA GLU A 509 5.95 -15.62 14.24
C GLU A 509 7.07 -15.72 13.18
N TRP A 510 7.43 -16.95 12.81
CA TRP A 510 8.49 -17.22 11.82
C TRP A 510 8.05 -16.99 10.36
N LEU A 511 6.74 -16.91 10.08
CA LEU A 511 6.22 -16.92 8.72
C LEU A 511 6.69 -15.70 7.91
N GLY A 512 6.63 -14.50 8.51
CA GLY A 512 7.09 -13.27 7.86
C GLY A 512 8.57 -13.36 7.47
N ASN A 513 9.41 -13.84 8.40
CA ASN A 513 10.85 -14.04 8.15
C ASN A 513 11.10 -15.06 7.05
N VAL A 514 10.34 -16.15 7.00
CA VAL A 514 10.45 -17.14 5.92
C VAL A 514 10.03 -16.56 4.57
N ILE A 515 8.96 -15.76 4.51
CA ILE A 515 8.52 -15.12 3.27
C ILE A 515 9.62 -14.18 2.74
N VAL A 516 10.16 -13.30 3.59
CA VAL A 516 11.24 -12.38 3.21
C VAL A 516 12.49 -13.17 2.80
N ALA A 517 12.88 -14.19 3.56
CA ALA A 517 14.04 -15.01 3.27
C ALA A 517 13.90 -15.75 1.94
N VAL A 518 12.73 -16.34 1.67
CA VAL A 518 12.44 -17.03 0.40
C VAL A 518 12.45 -16.04 -0.75
N PHE A 519 11.83 -14.86 -0.59
CA PHE A 519 11.83 -13.82 -1.61
C PHE A 519 13.24 -13.33 -1.96
N VAL A 520 14.03 -12.95 -0.94
CA VAL A 520 15.42 -12.51 -1.13
C VAL A 520 16.25 -13.63 -1.73
N SER A 521 16.11 -14.86 -1.24
CA SER A 521 16.82 -16.03 -1.78
C SER A 521 16.45 -16.30 -3.23
N ALA A 522 15.16 -16.20 -3.59
CA ALA A 522 14.70 -16.37 -4.95
C ALA A 522 15.32 -15.31 -5.87
N ILE A 523 15.27 -14.03 -5.49
CA ILE A 523 15.90 -12.95 -6.27
C ILE A 523 17.40 -13.18 -6.43
N VAL A 524 18.11 -13.48 -5.35
CA VAL A 524 19.55 -13.74 -5.39
C VAL A 524 19.85 -14.93 -6.30
N CYS A 525 19.11 -16.02 -6.20
CA CYS A 525 19.26 -17.18 -7.08
C CYS A 525 18.99 -16.85 -8.56
N LEU A 526 17.94 -16.06 -8.84
CA LEU A 526 17.61 -15.60 -10.19
C LEU A 526 18.75 -14.75 -10.77
N MET A 527 19.29 -13.81 -9.99
CA MET A 527 20.37 -12.90 -10.42
C MET A 527 21.73 -13.61 -10.55
N LEU A 528 22.01 -14.58 -9.69
CA LEU A 528 23.28 -15.33 -9.71
C LEU A 528 23.29 -16.48 -10.73
N VAL A 529 22.18 -16.77 -11.40
CA VAL A 529 22.01 -17.94 -12.28
C VAL A 529 23.13 -18.07 -13.32
N TYR A 530 23.58 -16.93 -13.86
CA TYR A 530 24.66 -16.88 -14.86
C TYR A 530 26.06 -16.95 -14.25
N LEU A 531 26.26 -16.53 -13.00
CA LEU A 531 27.56 -16.59 -12.30
C LEU A 531 27.89 -18.01 -11.86
N LEU A 532 26.88 -18.75 -11.41
CA LEU A 532 27.03 -20.10 -10.85
C LEU A 532 27.64 -21.10 -11.85
N SER A 533 27.34 -20.99 -13.15
CA SER A 533 27.94 -21.83 -14.19
C SER A 533 29.46 -21.63 -14.33
N TYR A 534 29.99 -20.44 -14.02
CA TYR A 534 31.42 -20.11 -14.14
C TYR A 534 32.23 -20.29 -12.86
N ILE A 535 31.59 -20.34 -11.67
CA ILE A 535 32.26 -20.68 -10.40
C ILE A 535 32.93 -22.07 -10.48
N HIS A 536 32.38 -22.98 -11.31
CA HIS A 536 32.97 -24.29 -11.61
C HIS A 536 34.28 -24.22 -12.40
N LEU A 537 34.45 -23.15 -13.18
CA LEU A 537 35.58 -22.90 -14.07
C LEU A 537 36.75 -22.30 -13.28
N SER A 538 36.45 -21.43 -12.32
CA SER A 538 37.45 -20.75 -11.50
C SER A 538 38.07 -21.63 -10.40
N GLY A 539 37.43 -22.74 -10.03
CA GLY A 539 37.78 -23.51 -8.84
C GLY A 539 37.44 -22.78 -7.54
N ALA A 540 36.75 -21.63 -7.62
CA ALA A 540 36.45 -20.77 -6.47
C ALA A 540 35.26 -21.25 -5.62
N LYS A 541 34.69 -22.43 -5.92
CA LYS A 541 33.57 -23.01 -5.17
C LYS A 541 33.84 -23.07 -3.67
N GLY A 542 34.96 -23.67 -3.27
CA GLY A 542 35.36 -23.80 -1.87
C GLY A 542 35.48 -22.45 -1.19
N PRO A 543 36.31 -21.53 -1.71
CA PRO A 543 36.42 -20.16 -1.19
C PRO A 543 35.10 -19.41 -1.10
N MET A 544 34.21 -19.52 -2.09
CA MET A 544 32.90 -18.86 -2.07
C MET A 544 31.94 -19.47 -1.05
N ILE A 545 31.88 -20.80 -0.94
CA ILE A 545 31.08 -21.47 0.08
C ILE A 545 31.58 -21.07 1.47
N VAL A 546 32.90 -21.09 1.69
CA VAL A 546 33.50 -20.65 2.95
C VAL A 546 33.19 -19.18 3.21
N SER A 547 33.33 -18.29 2.23
CA SER A 547 32.99 -16.87 2.38
C SER A 547 31.52 -16.65 2.70
N MET A 548 30.60 -17.38 2.06
CA MET A 548 29.16 -17.27 2.31
C MET A 548 28.78 -17.83 3.67
N LEU A 549 29.39 -18.96 4.08
CA LEU A 549 29.21 -19.52 5.43
C LEU A 549 29.79 -18.58 6.49
N MET A 550 30.93 -17.94 6.22
CA MET A 550 31.52 -16.94 7.10
C MET A 550 30.62 -15.70 7.21
N LEU A 551 30.10 -15.20 6.08
CA LEU A 551 29.14 -14.08 6.09
C LEU A 551 27.85 -14.45 6.82
N LEU A 552 27.32 -15.65 6.61
CA LEU A 552 26.15 -16.15 7.32
C LEU A 552 26.44 -16.28 8.83
N ALA A 553 27.59 -16.83 9.21
CA ALA A 553 27.99 -16.95 10.61
C ALA A 553 28.19 -15.56 11.25
N LEU A 554 28.79 -14.60 10.53
CA LEU A 554 28.92 -13.21 10.97
C LEU A 554 27.56 -12.54 11.12
N ALA A 555 26.64 -12.74 10.18
CA ALA A 555 25.27 -12.21 10.25
C ALA A 555 24.51 -12.82 11.44
N LEU A 556 24.55 -14.15 11.61
CA LEU A 556 23.94 -14.83 12.75
C LEU A 556 24.57 -14.38 14.08
N ALA A 557 25.89 -14.17 14.11
CA ALA A 557 26.59 -13.65 15.28
C ALA A 557 26.18 -12.19 15.60
N ALA A 558 26.05 -11.34 14.58
CA ALA A 558 25.59 -9.97 14.74
C ALA A 558 24.14 -9.90 15.25
N VAL A 559 23.25 -10.74 14.69
CA VAL A 559 21.84 -10.86 15.10
C VAL A 559 21.71 -11.41 16.51
N SER A 560 22.40 -12.51 16.83
CA SER A 560 22.35 -13.14 18.17
C SER A 560 22.97 -12.26 19.27
N ARG A 561 23.91 -11.37 18.92
CA ARG A 561 24.46 -10.37 19.84
C ARG A 561 23.65 -9.07 19.90
N GLY A 562 22.58 -8.94 19.12
CA GLY A 562 21.74 -7.74 19.08
C GLY A 562 22.48 -6.49 18.58
N VAL A 563 23.54 -6.65 17.77
CA VAL A 563 24.33 -5.52 17.23
C VAL A 563 23.45 -4.58 16.38
N VAL A 564 22.48 -5.17 15.67
CA VAL A 564 21.46 -4.44 14.92
C VAL A 564 20.11 -4.85 15.51
N PRO A 565 19.55 -4.07 16.46
CA PRO A 565 18.29 -4.41 17.08
C PRO A 565 17.16 -4.36 16.04
N ALA A 566 16.20 -5.27 16.14
CA ALA A 566 15.05 -5.32 15.23
C ALA A 566 14.13 -4.10 15.39
N PHE A 567 14.05 -3.55 16.61
CA PHE A 567 13.28 -2.37 16.95
C PHE A 567 14.16 -1.33 17.62
N THR A 568 13.98 -0.07 17.24
CA THR A 568 14.62 1.11 17.82
C THR A 568 13.54 2.13 18.19
N GLU A 569 13.93 3.26 18.78
CA GLU A 569 12.98 4.35 19.04
C GLU A 569 12.38 4.93 17.75
N ASP A 570 13.14 4.95 16.65
CA ASP A 570 12.68 5.46 15.36
C ASP A 570 11.97 4.37 14.53
N ILE A 571 12.41 3.10 14.64
CA ILE A 571 11.80 1.93 14.01
C ILE A 571 11.17 1.08 15.10
N SER A 572 10.06 1.58 15.64
CA SER A 572 9.42 1.01 16.82
C SER A 572 8.57 -0.22 16.51
N ARG A 573 8.42 -1.08 17.51
CA ARG A 573 7.40 -2.13 17.52
C ARG A 573 6.01 -1.51 17.65
N ALA A 574 5.14 -1.77 16.67
CA ALA A 574 3.76 -1.30 16.68
C ALA A 574 2.92 -2.12 17.67
N VAL A 575 2.37 -1.45 18.68
CA VAL A 575 1.51 -2.02 19.73
C VAL A 575 0.22 -1.23 19.87
N ASN A 576 -0.79 -1.85 20.45
CA ASN A 576 -2.08 -1.25 20.76
C ASN A 576 -2.42 -1.54 22.22
N VAL A 577 -2.77 -0.49 22.96
CA VAL A 577 -3.27 -0.56 24.33
C VAL A 577 -4.69 -0.03 24.33
N VAL A 578 -5.64 -0.87 24.72
CA VAL A 578 -7.07 -0.58 24.62
C VAL A 578 -7.74 -0.90 25.94
N HIS A 579 -8.43 0.08 26.53
CA HIS A 579 -9.37 -0.17 27.59
C HIS A 579 -10.68 -0.68 26.99
N VAL A 580 -11.02 -1.93 27.29
CA VAL A 580 -12.22 -2.60 26.80
C VAL A 580 -13.28 -2.62 27.90
N VAL A 581 -14.50 -2.21 27.55
CA VAL A 581 -15.69 -2.33 28.39
C VAL A 581 -16.71 -3.17 27.64
N GLU A 582 -17.04 -4.35 28.15
CA GLU A 582 -17.96 -5.30 27.52
C GLU A 582 -19.31 -5.34 28.21
N THR A 583 -20.38 -5.37 27.41
CA THR A 583 -21.75 -5.53 27.88
C THR A 583 -22.57 -6.50 27.03
N LYS A 584 -23.56 -7.14 27.68
CA LYS A 584 -24.58 -7.97 27.03
C LYS A 584 -25.87 -7.17 26.91
N GLY A 585 -26.39 -7.06 25.68
CA GLY A 585 -27.54 -6.23 25.35
C GLY A 585 -28.85 -6.81 25.85
N ASN A 586 -29.26 -6.38 27.05
CA ASN A 586 -30.67 -6.31 27.45
C ASN A 586 -30.82 -5.44 28.73
N SER A 587 -31.42 -4.26 28.58
CA SER A 587 -31.82 -3.29 29.64
C SER A 587 -30.76 -2.32 30.19
N GLU A 588 -31.23 -1.26 30.86
CA GLU A 588 -30.47 -0.14 31.45
C GLU A 588 -29.62 -0.52 32.69
N ASN A 589 -29.81 -1.71 33.27
CA ASN A 589 -29.06 -2.21 34.43
C ASN A 589 -28.05 -3.30 34.03
N GLN A 590 -27.04 -2.94 33.23
CA GLN A 590 -26.01 -3.88 32.76
C GLN A 590 -24.86 -4.09 33.76
N ASP A 591 -24.55 -5.36 34.01
CA ASP A 591 -23.26 -5.79 34.57
C ASP A 591 -22.21 -5.68 33.46
N ALA A 592 -21.40 -4.63 33.53
CA ALA A 592 -20.31 -4.38 32.59
C ALA A 592 -19.00 -4.97 33.14
N SER A 593 -18.29 -5.72 32.30
CA SER A 593 -16.93 -6.17 32.60
C SER A 593 -15.92 -5.29 31.88
N SER A 594 -14.86 -4.89 32.59
CA SER A 594 -13.80 -4.04 32.05
C SER A 594 -12.43 -4.69 32.18
N PHE A 595 -11.55 -4.44 31.21
CA PHE A 595 -10.15 -4.86 31.26
C PHE A 595 -9.31 -4.08 30.22
N ILE A 596 -7.99 -4.08 30.39
CA ILE A 596 -7.03 -3.54 29.44
C ILE A 596 -6.53 -4.66 28.55
N SER A 597 -6.58 -4.46 27.24
CA SER A 597 -6.03 -5.33 26.21
C SER A 597 -4.77 -4.72 25.61
N LEU A 598 -3.67 -5.47 25.63
CA LEU A 598 -2.42 -5.18 24.95
C LEU A 598 -2.20 -6.20 23.83
N PHE A 599 -2.04 -5.73 22.60
CA PHE A 599 -1.76 -6.56 21.43
C PHE A 599 -0.83 -5.85 20.44
N SER A 600 -0.34 -6.59 19.44
CA SER A 600 0.62 -6.09 18.45
C SER A 600 0.25 -6.56 17.05
N LEU A 601 0.31 -5.64 16.09
CA LEU A 601 0.19 -5.93 14.66
C LEU A 601 1.49 -6.40 14.03
N THR A 602 2.59 -6.32 14.80
CA THR A 602 3.85 -6.97 14.46
C THR A 602 3.86 -8.43 14.95
N PRO A 603 4.31 -9.39 14.12
CA PRO A 603 4.42 -10.79 14.51
C PRO A 603 5.26 -10.97 15.78
N GLY A 604 4.90 -11.94 16.62
CA GLY A 604 5.62 -12.27 17.85
C GLY A 604 4.79 -12.10 19.11
N LYS A 605 5.20 -12.80 20.18
CA LYS A 605 4.69 -12.59 21.54
C LYS A 605 5.09 -11.23 22.13
N LEU A 606 4.39 -10.87 23.21
CA LEU A 606 4.56 -9.61 23.98
C LEU A 606 5.45 -9.80 25.23
N THR A 607 6.42 -10.71 25.15
CA THR A 607 7.18 -11.15 26.34
C THR A 607 8.11 -10.07 26.88
N GLU A 608 8.75 -9.28 26.03
CA GLU A 608 9.68 -8.23 26.46
C GLU A 608 8.93 -6.97 26.90
N GLU A 609 7.82 -6.65 26.23
CA GLU A 609 6.94 -5.53 26.54
C GLU A 609 6.36 -5.68 27.94
N VAL A 610 5.82 -6.87 28.26
CA VAL A 610 5.19 -7.13 29.56
C VAL A 610 6.19 -7.18 30.71
N LYS A 611 7.50 -7.40 30.47
CA LYS A 611 8.51 -7.31 31.55
C LYS A 611 8.58 -5.93 32.18
N SER A 612 8.30 -4.87 31.41
CA SER A 612 8.21 -3.49 31.92
C SER A 612 6.89 -3.19 32.64
N LEU A 613 5.88 -4.05 32.45
CA LEU A 613 4.51 -3.89 32.96
C LEU A 613 4.18 -4.87 34.10
N LYS A 614 5.19 -5.35 34.84
CA LYS A 614 4.99 -6.35 35.91
C LYS A 614 3.98 -5.90 36.97
N ASP A 615 3.98 -4.61 37.30
CA ASP A 615 3.08 -4.03 38.30
C ASP A 615 1.64 -3.90 37.79
N GLU A 616 1.39 -4.07 36.50
CA GLU A 616 0.07 -3.93 35.87
C GLU A 616 -0.65 -5.28 35.69
N GLU A 617 -0.10 -6.39 36.21
CA GLU A 617 -0.76 -7.72 36.27
C GLU A 617 -1.24 -8.30 34.92
N PHE A 618 -0.49 -8.07 33.84
CA PHE A 618 -0.83 -8.60 32.52
C PHE A 618 -0.68 -10.13 32.42
N THR A 619 -1.71 -10.79 31.89
CA THR A 619 -1.70 -12.22 31.55
C THR A 619 -1.88 -12.42 30.04
N CYS A 620 -0.93 -13.08 29.38
CA CYS A 620 -0.92 -13.25 27.93
C CYS A 620 -1.27 -14.67 27.50
N GLY A 621 -2.04 -14.81 26.42
CA GLY A 621 -2.38 -16.13 25.88
C GLY A 621 -3.31 -16.09 24.67
N TRP A 622 -3.44 -17.23 23.99
CA TRP A 622 -4.39 -17.41 22.88
C TRP A 622 -5.84 -17.60 23.36
N ASN A 623 -6.02 -17.97 24.63
CA ASN A 623 -7.33 -18.00 25.28
C ASN A 623 -7.89 -16.59 25.57
N LYS A 624 -7.09 -15.54 25.34
CA LYS A 624 -7.45 -14.12 25.51
C LYS A 624 -7.88 -13.49 24.17
N THR A 625 -8.66 -14.22 23.39
CA THR A 625 -9.12 -13.75 22.08
C THR A 625 -10.22 -12.70 22.24
N ILE A 626 -10.10 -11.58 21.53
CA ILE A 626 -11.13 -10.52 21.47
C ILE A 626 -11.47 -10.23 20.01
N ASP A 627 -12.75 -10.02 19.75
CA ASP A 627 -13.27 -9.57 18.47
C ASP A 627 -13.69 -8.09 18.56
N PHE A 628 -12.88 -7.17 18.04
CA PHE A 628 -13.20 -5.74 17.93
C PHE A 628 -14.09 -5.44 16.71
N VAL A 629 -15.04 -6.34 16.42
CA VAL A 629 -16.02 -6.38 15.31
C VAL A 629 -15.39 -6.64 13.92
N SER A 630 -14.70 -7.77 13.89
CA SER A 630 -13.87 -8.46 12.88
C SER A 630 -12.45 -7.99 12.66
N PHE A 631 -11.98 -7.10 13.54
CA PHE A 631 -10.56 -7.05 13.88
C PHE A 631 -10.32 -8.00 15.07
N THR A 632 -9.96 -9.25 14.78
CA THR A 632 -9.86 -10.31 15.80
C THR A 632 -8.43 -10.42 16.31
N VAL A 633 -8.25 -10.11 17.59
CA VAL A 633 -6.99 -10.32 18.32
C VAL A 633 -6.98 -11.75 18.82
N LYS A 634 -6.22 -12.64 18.16
CA LYS A 634 -6.08 -14.06 18.53
C LYS A 634 -5.04 -14.29 19.63
N TYR A 635 -4.04 -13.42 19.72
CA TYR A 635 -3.06 -13.40 20.81
C TYR A 635 -2.96 -11.99 21.38
N GLY A 636 -3.10 -11.88 22.70
CA GLY A 636 -2.96 -10.62 23.43
C GLY A 636 -2.74 -10.86 24.91
N CYS A 637 -2.54 -9.76 25.64
CA CYS A 637 -2.39 -9.74 27.09
C CYS A 637 -3.51 -8.93 27.72
N TRP A 638 -4.12 -9.45 28.79
CA TRP A 638 -5.18 -8.76 29.52
C TRP A 638 -4.75 -8.40 30.94
N SER A 639 -5.21 -7.25 31.42
CA SER A 639 -5.18 -6.86 32.82
C SER A 639 -6.53 -6.34 33.27
N SER A 640 -7.00 -6.76 34.44
CA SER A 640 -8.25 -6.25 35.04
C SER A 640 -7.99 -5.23 36.16
N LYS A 641 -6.72 -4.93 36.45
CA LYS A 641 -6.31 -4.03 37.52
C LYS A 641 -6.86 -2.63 37.28
N ASP A 642 -7.57 -2.09 38.27
CA ASP A 642 -8.18 -0.74 38.27
C ASP A 642 -9.05 -0.41 37.04
N SER A 643 -9.51 -1.44 36.32
CA SER A 643 -10.25 -1.31 35.06
C SER A 643 -11.63 -0.67 35.20
N GLY A 644 -12.16 -0.57 36.43
CA GLY A 644 -13.41 0.16 36.68
C GLY A 644 -13.30 1.69 36.58
N SER A 645 -12.11 2.23 36.32
CA SER A 645 -11.83 3.68 36.31
C SER A 645 -11.65 4.28 34.91
N GLY A 646 -12.08 5.53 34.71
CA GLY A 646 -11.84 6.30 33.47
C GLY A 646 -12.96 6.27 32.42
N TRP A 647 -14.03 5.51 32.67
CA TRP A 647 -15.25 5.46 31.85
C TRP A 647 -16.50 5.54 32.76
N SER A 648 -17.64 5.96 32.20
CA SER A 648 -18.93 6.03 32.90
C SER A 648 -19.93 5.05 32.30
N LYS A 649 -20.85 4.53 33.12
CA LYS A 649 -21.98 3.72 32.63
C LYS A 649 -22.87 4.48 31.63
N SER A 650 -22.93 5.81 31.74
CA SER A 650 -23.65 6.67 30.78
C SER A 650 -23.07 6.66 29.36
N ASP A 651 -21.80 6.26 29.24
CA ASP A 651 -21.06 6.28 27.98
C ASP A 651 -21.19 4.96 27.21
N ILE A 652 -21.73 3.92 27.88
CA ILE A 652 -21.94 2.61 27.28
C ILE A 652 -23.02 2.73 26.19
N PRO A 653 -22.75 2.24 24.97
CA PRO A 653 -23.73 2.26 23.90
C PRO A 653 -24.93 1.35 24.23
N ILE A 654 -26.12 1.77 23.81
CA ILE A 654 -27.36 1.03 24.01
C ILE A 654 -27.76 0.39 22.69
N VAL A 655 -28.02 -0.92 22.72
CA VAL A 655 -28.65 -1.66 21.64
C VAL A 655 -29.95 -2.23 22.20
N HIS A 656 -31.08 -1.74 21.70
CA HIS A 656 -32.41 -2.08 22.20
C HIS A 656 -33.31 -2.56 21.06
N VAL A 657 -34.03 -3.65 21.29
CA VAL A 657 -35.04 -4.14 20.34
C VAL A 657 -36.33 -3.37 20.57
N GLU A 658 -36.72 -2.54 19.60
CA GLU A 658 -37.93 -1.72 19.66
C GLU A 658 -39.19 -2.56 19.39
N HIS A 659 -39.11 -3.45 18.41
CA HIS A 659 -40.19 -4.35 18.05
C HIS A 659 -39.67 -5.61 17.38
N ASP A 660 -40.37 -6.74 17.58
CA ASP A 660 -40.14 -7.99 16.86
C ASP A 660 -41.50 -8.55 16.45
N SER A 661 -41.72 -8.68 15.14
CA SER A 661 -43.03 -9.01 14.58
C SER A 661 -42.91 -10.08 13.50
N ILE A 662 -43.93 -10.93 13.40
CA ILE A 662 -44.05 -11.92 12.32
C ILE A 662 -45.24 -11.50 11.46
N ALA A 663 -44.96 -11.03 10.24
CA ALA A 663 -45.97 -10.64 9.27
C ALA A 663 -45.81 -11.47 8.00
N SER A 664 -46.91 -12.06 7.51
CA SER A 664 -46.92 -12.79 6.23
C SER A 664 -45.93 -13.96 6.14
N GLY A 665 -45.55 -14.56 7.27
CA GLY A 665 -44.55 -15.64 7.34
C GLY A 665 -43.08 -15.17 7.36
N ALA A 666 -42.82 -13.86 7.38
CA ALA A 666 -41.49 -13.28 7.55
C ALA A 666 -41.37 -12.60 8.93
N ARG A 667 -40.33 -12.94 9.69
CA ARG A 667 -39.99 -12.24 10.94
C ARG A 667 -39.21 -10.96 10.60
N ASN A 668 -39.57 -9.86 11.23
CA ASN A 668 -38.92 -8.57 11.12
C ASN A 668 -38.65 -8.01 12.52
N THR A 669 -37.43 -7.56 12.77
CA THR A 669 -37.01 -7.00 14.05
C THR A 669 -36.44 -5.59 13.86
N GLY A 670 -37.02 -4.60 14.53
CA GLY A 670 -36.50 -3.23 14.57
C GLY A 670 -35.63 -3.00 15.79
N ILE A 671 -34.44 -2.44 15.58
CA ILE A 671 -33.42 -2.25 16.60
C ILE A 671 -33.00 -0.79 16.62
N PHE A 672 -33.02 -0.20 17.81
CA PHE A 672 -32.49 1.12 18.11
C PHE A 672 -31.07 1.01 18.66
N ILE A 673 -30.16 1.80 18.10
CA ILE A 673 -28.76 1.88 18.52
C ILE A 673 -28.45 3.31 18.93
N ASP A 674 -28.06 3.52 20.18
CA ASP A 674 -27.52 4.79 20.69
C ASP A 674 -26.05 4.60 21.06
N THR A 675 -25.17 5.17 20.25
CA THR A 675 -23.71 5.12 20.42
C THR A 675 -23.17 6.13 21.45
N LYS A 676 -24.07 6.88 22.10
CA LYS A 676 -23.78 7.87 23.14
C LYS A 676 -22.82 8.95 22.65
N ILE A 677 -21.57 8.85 23.07
CA ILE A 677 -20.52 9.85 22.80
C ILE A 677 -19.66 9.47 21.59
N SER A 678 -19.76 8.23 21.10
CA SER A 678 -18.91 7.74 20.03
C SER A 678 -19.41 8.19 18.65
N LYS A 679 -18.49 8.71 17.83
CA LYS A 679 -18.73 9.04 16.41
C LYS A 679 -18.01 8.08 15.45
N ARG A 680 -17.45 7.01 15.99
CA ARG A 680 -16.69 6.00 15.24
C ARG A 680 -17.03 4.62 15.78
N TRP A 681 -17.61 3.78 14.94
CA TRP A 681 -18.06 2.46 15.38
C TRP A 681 -18.05 1.44 14.25
N SER A 682 -18.11 0.17 14.62
CA SER A 682 -18.22 -0.96 13.69
C SER A 682 -19.30 -1.92 14.17
N LEU A 683 -20.20 -2.28 13.28
CA LEU A 683 -21.32 -3.18 13.53
C LEU A 683 -21.19 -4.42 12.63
N ALA A 684 -21.38 -5.59 13.22
CA ALA A 684 -21.51 -6.85 12.49
C ALA A 684 -22.92 -7.40 12.63
N ILE A 685 -23.52 -7.76 11.50
CA ILE A 685 -24.86 -8.35 11.39
C ILE A 685 -24.72 -9.80 10.93
N ASN A 686 -25.31 -10.74 11.67
CA ASN A 686 -25.22 -12.17 11.37
C ASN A 686 -26.05 -12.52 10.13
N ARG A 687 -25.38 -12.90 9.04
CA ARG A 687 -26.00 -13.24 7.75
C ARG A 687 -26.55 -14.66 7.68
N GLU A 688 -26.13 -15.55 8.58
CA GLU A 688 -26.71 -16.90 8.68
C GLU A 688 -28.19 -16.83 9.12
N GLU A 689 -28.52 -15.87 9.98
CA GLU A 689 -29.87 -15.68 10.52
C GLU A 689 -30.66 -14.59 9.74
N ILE A 690 -29.97 -13.54 9.28
CA ILE A 690 -30.59 -12.37 8.64
C ILE A 690 -30.43 -12.42 7.12
N ARG A 691 -31.55 -12.46 6.40
CA ARG A 691 -31.63 -12.45 4.94
C ARG A 691 -31.32 -11.09 4.34
N ASP A 692 -31.78 -10.00 4.95
CA ASP A 692 -31.49 -8.62 4.53
C ASP A 692 -31.72 -7.63 5.68
N PHE A 693 -31.32 -6.38 5.52
CA PHE A 693 -31.56 -5.30 6.50
C PHE A 693 -31.63 -3.93 5.83
N THR A 694 -32.30 -2.98 6.48
CA THR A 694 -32.18 -1.54 6.19
C THR A 694 -31.51 -0.82 7.35
N PHE A 695 -30.75 0.23 7.04
CA PHE A 695 -30.06 1.06 8.03
C PHE A 695 -30.44 2.52 7.83
N GLU A 696 -31.00 3.12 8.87
CA GLU A 696 -31.61 4.44 8.84
C GLU A 696 -30.96 5.40 9.84
N VAL A 697 -30.84 6.65 9.42
CA VAL A 697 -30.32 7.79 10.19
C VAL A 697 -31.29 8.94 10.03
N ASP A 698 -31.79 9.49 11.15
CA ASP A 698 -32.71 10.63 11.14
C ASP A 698 -33.88 10.49 10.15
N SER A 699 -34.41 9.26 10.01
CA SER A 699 -35.49 8.86 9.08
C SER A 699 -35.12 8.82 7.58
N GLU A 700 -33.83 8.93 7.24
CA GLU A 700 -33.31 8.67 5.89
C GLU A 700 -32.71 7.26 5.81
N GLU A 701 -33.09 6.49 4.79
CA GLU A 701 -32.56 5.15 4.53
C GLU A 701 -31.21 5.25 3.81
N LEU A 702 -30.12 4.97 4.52
CA LEU A 702 -28.75 5.05 3.99
C LEU A 702 -28.30 3.75 3.33
N VAL A 703 -28.74 2.62 3.86
CA VAL A 703 -28.45 1.30 3.32
C VAL A 703 -29.77 0.64 2.98
N PRO A 704 -30.17 0.64 1.69
CA PRO A 704 -31.43 0.06 1.28
C PRO A 704 -31.37 -1.46 1.17
N LEU A 705 -32.53 -2.11 1.03
CA LEU A 705 -32.63 -3.55 0.71
C LEU A 705 -31.86 -3.90 -0.58
N GLY A 706 -31.27 -5.10 -0.61
CA GLY A 706 -30.47 -5.57 -1.76
C GLY A 706 -29.37 -6.57 -1.36
N ASP A 707 -28.66 -7.12 -2.34
CA ASP A 707 -27.63 -8.15 -2.14
C ASP A 707 -26.48 -7.68 -1.23
N LYS A 708 -26.62 -7.93 0.07
CA LYS A 708 -25.61 -7.60 1.08
C LYS A 708 -24.45 -8.58 0.99
N SER A 709 -23.24 -8.05 1.09
CA SER A 709 -22.02 -8.86 1.18
C SER A 709 -22.03 -9.73 2.44
N GLU A 710 -21.35 -10.87 2.33
CA GLU A 710 -21.12 -11.79 3.43
C GLU A 710 -19.62 -12.11 3.50
N VAL A 711 -19.05 -11.92 4.68
CA VAL A 711 -17.65 -12.26 4.99
C VAL A 711 -17.66 -13.06 6.29
N ASP A 712 -17.28 -14.33 6.20
CA ASP A 712 -17.27 -15.27 7.34
C ASP A 712 -18.62 -15.36 8.09
N GLY A 713 -19.75 -15.29 7.37
CA GLY A 713 -21.10 -15.32 7.94
C GLY A 713 -21.61 -13.98 8.50
N TRP A 714 -20.86 -12.89 8.34
CA TRP A 714 -21.22 -11.55 8.84
C TRP A 714 -21.22 -10.51 7.72
N HIS A 715 -22.08 -9.51 7.86
CA HIS A 715 -21.98 -8.24 7.13
C HIS A 715 -21.47 -7.15 8.06
N PHE A 716 -20.56 -6.31 7.57
CA PHE A 716 -19.91 -5.26 8.37
C PHE A 716 -20.30 -3.87 7.91
N ILE A 717 -20.78 -3.05 8.84
CA ILE A 717 -20.96 -1.61 8.68
C ILE A 717 -19.89 -0.91 9.52
N GLN A 718 -19.12 -0.02 8.91
CA GLN A 718 -18.17 0.85 9.62
C GLN A 718 -18.65 2.28 9.50
N PHE A 719 -18.77 3.00 10.61
CA PHE A 719 -19.19 4.38 10.64
C PHE A 719 -18.07 5.28 11.12
N SER A 720 -17.88 6.41 10.45
CA SER A 720 -16.98 7.48 10.88
C SER A 720 -17.62 8.84 10.61
N GLY A 721 -17.70 9.67 11.63
CA GLY A 721 -18.43 10.93 11.55
C GLY A 721 -17.66 12.11 12.11
N GLY A 722 -17.88 13.28 11.52
CA GLY A 722 -17.48 14.56 12.09
C GLY A 722 -18.17 14.86 13.43
N LYS A 723 -17.89 16.04 13.97
CA LYS A 723 -18.30 16.41 15.34
C LYS A 723 -19.83 16.43 15.53
N ASN A 724 -20.57 16.82 14.49
CA ASN A 724 -22.03 16.94 14.52
C ASN A 724 -22.74 15.72 13.93
N SER A 725 -22.03 14.62 13.69
CA SER A 725 -22.64 13.40 13.17
C SER A 725 -23.69 12.82 14.12
N PRO A 726 -24.66 12.06 13.63
CA PRO A 726 -25.66 11.40 14.45
C PRO A 726 -25.02 10.33 15.35
N THR A 727 -25.65 10.07 16.50
CA THR A 727 -25.29 8.96 17.42
C THR A 727 -26.41 7.94 17.59
N LYS A 728 -27.58 8.22 17.02
CA LYS A 728 -28.78 7.40 17.11
C LYS A 728 -29.08 6.83 15.73
N PHE A 729 -29.32 5.52 15.67
CA PHE A 729 -29.49 4.78 14.44
C PHE A 729 -30.63 3.78 14.59
N HIS A 730 -31.35 3.53 13.50
CA HIS A 730 -32.37 2.48 13.43
C HIS A 730 -31.94 1.41 12.43
N LEU A 731 -32.08 0.15 12.82
CA LEU A 731 -31.72 -1.02 12.04
C LEU A 731 -32.92 -1.95 11.97
N ASN A 732 -33.44 -2.19 10.76
CA ASN A 732 -34.54 -3.13 10.54
C ASN A 732 -33.97 -4.42 9.93
N LEU A 733 -34.20 -5.55 10.60
CA LEU A 733 -33.65 -6.85 10.25
C LEU A 733 -34.73 -7.79 9.69
N PHE A 734 -34.49 -8.33 8.49
CA PHE A 734 -35.38 -9.27 7.83
C PHE A 734 -34.79 -10.69 7.91
N TRP A 735 -35.49 -11.59 8.61
CA TRP A 735 -34.98 -12.92 8.91
C TRP A 735 -35.06 -13.89 7.72
N SER A 736 -34.17 -14.88 7.72
CA SER A 736 -34.17 -16.00 6.78
C SER A 736 -35.31 -16.98 7.08
N SER A 737 -36.00 -17.46 6.04
CA SER A 737 -37.16 -18.36 6.16
C SER A 737 -36.80 -19.80 6.60
N ASN A 738 -35.55 -20.22 6.42
CA ASN A 738 -35.04 -21.52 6.87
C ASN A 738 -34.48 -21.42 8.29
N MET A 739 -35.35 -21.30 9.30
CA MET A 739 -34.96 -21.57 10.70
C MET A 739 -34.84 -23.08 10.94
N THR A 740 -33.89 -23.76 10.30
CA THR A 740 -33.70 -25.21 10.48
C THR A 740 -32.25 -25.61 10.20
N HIS A 741 -31.38 -25.57 11.22
CA HIS A 741 -30.43 -26.64 11.62
C HIS A 741 -29.18 -26.16 12.39
N GLN A 742 -28.70 -24.93 12.21
CA GLN A 742 -27.43 -24.50 12.84
C GLN A 742 -27.57 -24.02 14.28
N SER A 743 -28.68 -23.36 14.62
CA SER A 743 -28.97 -22.93 16.00
C SER A 743 -29.07 -24.11 16.96
N GLN A 744 -29.49 -25.31 16.54
CA GLN A 744 -29.47 -26.48 17.43
C GLN A 744 -28.06 -27.02 17.72
N LYS A 745 -27.10 -26.91 16.78
CA LYS A 745 -25.72 -27.41 16.96
C LYS A 745 -24.86 -26.49 17.84
N SER A 746 -25.07 -25.18 17.78
CA SER A 746 -24.32 -24.23 18.62
C SER A 746 -24.76 -24.30 20.10
N TYR A 747 -26.04 -24.63 20.35
CA TYR A 747 -26.57 -24.84 21.70
C TYR A 747 -25.93 -26.03 22.43
N GLU A 748 -25.49 -27.06 21.71
CA GLU A 748 -24.75 -28.19 22.30
C GLU A 748 -23.32 -27.81 22.77
N SER A 749 -22.79 -26.66 22.33
CA SER A 749 -21.43 -26.19 22.70
C SER A 749 -21.40 -25.08 23.77
N GLY A 750 -22.56 -24.67 24.30
CA GLY A 750 -22.67 -23.74 25.43
C GLY A 750 -22.51 -22.25 25.11
N ALA A 751 -22.41 -21.86 23.83
CA ALA A 751 -22.38 -20.46 23.39
C ALA A 751 -23.71 -20.07 22.73
N SER A 752 -24.41 -19.07 23.28
CA SER A 752 -25.60 -18.49 22.64
C SER A 752 -25.20 -17.82 21.32
N PRO A 753 -25.81 -18.17 20.18
CA PRO A 753 -25.51 -17.52 18.91
C PRO A 753 -25.81 -16.01 19.01
N LEU A 754 -24.92 -15.20 18.44
CA LEU A 754 -25.04 -13.74 18.44
C LEU A 754 -25.75 -13.27 17.17
N LEU A 755 -26.65 -12.32 17.33
CA LEU A 755 -27.33 -11.63 16.24
C LEU A 755 -26.52 -10.42 15.76
N LEU A 756 -26.08 -9.59 16.70
CA LEU A 756 -25.29 -8.38 16.44
C LEU A 756 -24.06 -8.30 17.33
N LYS A 757 -23.00 -7.68 16.80
CA LYS A 757 -21.84 -7.22 17.56
C LYS A 757 -21.56 -5.76 17.23
N LEU A 758 -21.44 -4.92 18.24
CA LEU A 758 -21.16 -3.49 18.09
C LEU A 758 -19.88 -3.14 18.85
N ARG A 759 -18.95 -2.48 18.16
CA ARG A 759 -17.80 -1.78 18.76
C ARG A 759 -18.04 -0.30 18.59
N THR A 760 -17.97 0.45 19.69
CA THR A 760 -17.88 1.92 19.64
C THR A 760 -16.54 2.37 20.18
N ASP A 761 -15.91 3.32 19.51
CA ASP A 761 -14.58 3.82 19.82
C ASP A 761 -14.68 5.23 20.42
N VAL A 762 -13.89 5.50 21.46
CA VAL A 762 -13.79 6.83 22.08
C VAL A 762 -12.31 7.22 22.11
N ASN A 763 -11.99 8.38 21.52
CA ASN A 763 -10.61 8.86 21.42
C ASN A 763 -10.17 9.51 22.75
N LYS A 764 -10.03 8.70 23.79
CA LYS A 764 -9.69 9.14 25.14
C LYS A 764 -8.78 8.11 25.79
N ASN A 765 -7.68 8.57 26.36
CA ASN A 765 -6.87 7.74 27.23
C ASN A 765 -7.49 7.72 28.63
N THR A 766 -7.70 6.54 29.20
CA THR A 766 -8.06 6.40 30.62
C THR A 766 -6.79 6.44 31.48
N PRO A 767 -6.87 6.77 32.78
CA PRO A 767 -5.68 6.81 33.65
C PRO A 767 -4.87 5.50 33.63
N VAL A 768 -5.56 4.36 33.54
CA VAL A 768 -4.91 3.04 33.43
C VAL A 768 -4.16 2.89 32.10
N VAL A 769 -4.74 3.33 30.99
CA VAL A 769 -4.07 3.30 29.68
C VAL A 769 -2.85 4.22 29.69
N GLU A 770 -2.97 5.43 30.25
CA GLU A 770 -1.83 6.35 30.40
C GLU A 770 -0.69 5.72 31.19
N SER A 771 -0.98 5.10 32.34
CA SER A 771 0.02 4.38 33.15
C SER A 771 0.73 3.28 32.34
N VAL A 772 -0.01 2.49 31.56
CA VAL A 772 0.58 1.45 30.71
C VAL A 772 1.46 2.07 29.63
N LEU A 773 1.00 3.13 28.97
CA LEU A 773 1.75 3.80 27.91
C LEU A 773 3.06 4.44 28.41
N GLU A 774 3.07 4.98 29.63
CA GLU A 774 4.28 5.56 30.24
C GLU A 774 5.32 4.50 30.62
N LYS A 775 4.88 3.30 30.97
CA LYS A 775 5.75 2.18 31.38
C LYS A 775 6.25 1.34 30.22
N LEU A 776 5.61 1.43 29.04
CA LEU A 776 6.05 0.69 27.86
C LEU A 776 7.48 1.07 27.47
N PRO A 777 8.27 0.12 26.92
CA PRO A 777 9.62 0.42 26.48
C PRO A 777 9.64 1.49 25.37
N PRO A 778 10.69 2.32 25.27
CA PRO A 778 10.74 3.43 24.30
C PRO A 778 10.81 2.98 22.83
N TRP A 779 11.16 1.71 22.59
CA TRP A 779 11.12 1.08 21.26
C TRP A 779 9.73 0.53 20.91
N CYS A 780 8.71 0.68 21.76
CA CYS A 780 7.31 0.45 21.43
C CYS A 780 6.63 1.75 20.99
N SER A 781 5.74 1.67 20.02
CA SER A 781 4.91 2.79 19.59
C SER A 781 3.47 2.35 19.41
N LEU A 782 2.55 3.23 19.81
CA LEU A 782 1.16 3.11 19.40
C LEU A 782 1.03 3.10 17.88
N PHE A 783 0.08 2.31 17.41
CA PHE A 783 -0.27 2.16 16.00
C PHE A 783 -1.76 2.45 15.78
N GLY A 784 -2.07 3.15 14.70
CA GLY A 784 -3.45 3.48 14.30
C GLY A 784 -3.80 2.97 12.90
N LYS A 785 -5.08 2.66 12.68
CA LYS A 785 -5.66 2.37 11.35
C LYS A 785 -7.19 2.40 11.49
N SER A 786 -7.94 2.63 10.40
CA SER A 786 -9.41 2.50 10.34
C SER A 786 -9.98 1.26 11.04
N THR A 787 -9.31 0.11 10.95
CA THR A 787 -9.79 -1.14 11.56
C THR A 787 -9.43 -1.29 13.04
N SER A 788 -8.40 -0.58 13.51
CA SER A 788 -7.92 -0.69 14.89
C SER A 788 -8.82 0.11 15.84
N PRO A 789 -9.10 -0.42 17.05
CA PRO A 789 -9.84 0.32 18.08
C PRO A 789 -9.06 1.55 18.56
N TYR A 790 -9.78 2.52 19.11
CA TYR A 790 -9.19 3.62 19.86
C TYR A 790 -8.76 3.16 21.28
N PRO A 791 -8.04 4.00 22.05
CA PRO A 791 -7.56 3.62 23.39
C PRO A 791 -8.67 3.28 24.40
N LEU A 792 -9.92 3.68 24.13
CA LEU A 792 -11.11 3.23 24.86
C LEU A 792 -12.15 2.70 23.86
N ALA A 793 -12.60 1.47 24.07
CA ALA A 793 -13.59 0.82 23.22
C ALA A 793 -14.68 0.12 24.05
N PHE A 794 -15.93 0.30 23.66
CA PHE A 794 -17.07 -0.42 24.22
C PHE A 794 -17.51 -1.51 23.26
N LEU A 795 -17.70 -2.73 23.77
CA LEU A 795 -18.22 -3.87 23.03
C LEU A 795 -19.58 -4.25 23.56
N THR A 796 -20.59 -4.24 22.69
CA THR A 796 -21.95 -4.62 23.02
C THR A 796 -22.44 -5.70 22.07
N THR A 797 -23.07 -6.73 22.61
CA THR A 797 -23.55 -7.88 21.84
C THR A 797 -25.04 -8.08 22.05
N LEU A 798 -25.75 -8.46 20.98
CA LEU A 798 -27.17 -8.85 21.04
C LEU A 798 -27.26 -10.34 20.67
N PRO A 799 -27.76 -11.22 21.57
CA PRO A 799 -27.98 -12.63 21.25
C PRO A 799 -29.14 -12.81 20.26
N VAL A 800 -29.19 -13.96 19.57
CA VAL A 800 -30.33 -14.35 18.69
C VAL A 800 -31.61 -14.55 19.50
N GLN A 801 -31.50 -15.02 20.74
CA GLN A 801 -32.59 -15.07 21.71
C GLN A 801 -32.40 -13.90 22.68
N PHE A 802 -33.15 -12.83 22.45
CA PHE A 802 -33.18 -11.61 23.26
C PHE A 802 -34.49 -11.49 24.05
#